data_AF-A0A381SS16-F1
#
_entry.id   AF-A0A381SS16-F1
#
_cell.length_a   1.000
_cell.length_b   1.000
_cell.length_c   1.000
_cell.angle_alpha   90.00
_cell.angle_beta   90.00
_cell.angle_gamma   90.00
#
_symmetry.space_group_name_H-M   'P 1'
#
loop_
_entity.id
_entity.type
_entity.pdbx_description
1 polymer ?
#
loop_
_entity_poly.entity_id
_entity_poly.type
_entity_poly.pdbx_seq_one_letter_code
_entity_poly.pdbx_strand_id
1 'polypeptide(L)'
;MGMMERFGRIADTYMSEKEQLIEAEEERRRVFVGHMFWPTEALRDSIIFAAILMVIAFYSWIIPPPLHNAADPYAQAGFVFPDWYVLFSYGYLRWGEYLPQFTIPAGPIGDFFGSPVISWNAGWWGSIITGIPVGLLALPPFLIGRREKRGVEDPWFASAGAVYLAHVWFISVFSINIFLELYAKNRSDHCWAGSHGNFMCGTQPPWTAEVFNAIPWVLTGIFLFALIYFWTRRFLLGPLGARLTPFLGKQVAVGSLIATVLICTVTWPVYENGFWDQRGLGTMGFWEYQADDKMEELDGIRGQPADTLVLFEHGNVWADWEDECLTYESTGELPAWEGLHDESGRADWCVIPAVHWLDWGIYQPTKTTIIDFSDINGHAVAQTSRNYGGGEFNYTGLDDGSPIEITESRTFSVENLGVGSVPADVGCNFRTTVRGAGTHAQSISLTDSSGQLLWENEGDTCDSTTMYLTSGQTYTITFVTSSLGVDETVTMITDFSAVAYQPLLLKEDGTALVRADSTHDADALAAMSISNPTFHKNPKSLDAKLVYSLFIPCLGVGAMVFLLMRNMARGYEWEMNKCYGCDLCDDACPIRLFNAGDKLNIIYNTWNNEDDGVPLYSCLTCTACTNACPQLVDYDSYIDIRRNLIVGGPPATEIPHTVLQAVLAAEAEEDADEAFISVEDYPIDSSVGYYPGCVDYIDQEMVFSHVNEGTMDLGDTTTAAFTLFEEMGQEVTYLGRDFLKCCGHDQKWQGMSEVFEKLKAYNQKKLGQSGIDTLVTSCAECFRTFAMDYELGDMKVMHTTEFLLENGFDMQLQAKDELTVTFHDPCRLGRQMNIYDEPRSLVSSVEGVNLVEMEHHGEEGLCCGVSSMMACNENSRALRLQRFDEVMATGAEMMLTSCPKCVSHFECLKFEGDPRHDFEILDVVSFLARQVEAARSDYENA
;
A
#
# COMPACT_ATOMS: atom_id res chain seq x y z
N MET A 1 -33.30 38.07 -29.83
CA MET A 1 -33.27 38.44 -28.39
C MET A 1 -31.86 38.83 -28.00
N GLY A 2 -31.71 39.94 -27.27
CA GLY A 2 -30.42 40.46 -26.81
C GLY A 2 -29.80 39.60 -25.70
N MET A 3 -28.49 39.68 -25.52
CA MET A 3 -27.71 38.89 -24.57
C MET A 3 -28.22 39.00 -23.11
N MET A 4 -28.63 40.20 -22.67
CA MET A 4 -29.17 40.40 -21.31
C MET A 4 -30.53 39.73 -21.08
N GLU A 5 -31.38 39.65 -22.10
CA GLU A 5 -32.66 38.94 -22.04
C GLU A 5 -32.46 37.43 -21.92
N ARG A 6 -31.41 36.90 -22.57
CA ARG A 6 -31.03 35.48 -22.44
C ARG A 6 -30.50 35.17 -21.04
N PHE A 7 -29.67 36.05 -20.47
CA PHE A 7 -29.18 35.89 -19.08
C PHE A 7 -30.31 35.93 -18.04
N GLY A 8 -31.29 36.84 -18.19
CA GLY A 8 -32.45 36.91 -17.30
C GLY A 8 -33.28 35.63 -17.33
N ARG A 9 -33.54 35.08 -18.53
CA ARG A 9 -34.30 33.82 -18.67
C ARG A 9 -33.53 32.62 -18.12
N ILE A 10 -32.21 32.58 -18.29
CA ILE A 10 -31.35 31.53 -17.72
C ILE A 10 -31.37 31.59 -16.19
N ALA A 11 -31.31 32.79 -15.60
CA ALA A 11 -31.37 32.98 -14.15
C ALA A 11 -32.74 32.58 -13.57
N ASP A 12 -33.85 32.95 -14.23
CA ASP A 12 -35.19 32.55 -13.79
C ASP A 12 -35.40 31.04 -13.90
N THR A 13 -34.96 30.43 -15.02
CA THR A 13 -35.07 28.97 -15.21
C THR A 13 -34.23 28.22 -14.19
N TYR A 14 -33.02 28.71 -13.88
CA TYR A 14 -32.16 28.16 -12.84
C TYR A 14 -32.80 28.23 -11.45
N MET A 15 -33.44 29.36 -11.11
CA MET A 15 -34.09 29.52 -9.82
C MET A 15 -35.35 28.64 -9.70
N SER A 16 -36.14 28.51 -10.78
CA SER A 16 -37.34 27.65 -10.77
C SER A 16 -37.01 26.16 -10.73
N GLU A 17 -35.99 25.73 -11.47
CA GLU A 17 -35.51 24.32 -11.46
C GLU A 17 -34.88 23.96 -10.11
N LYS A 18 -34.12 24.88 -9.51
CA LYS A 18 -33.57 24.70 -8.17
C LYS A 18 -34.66 24.55 -7.12
N GLU A 19 -35.73 25.33 -7.19
CA GLU A 19 -36.90 25.17 -6.31
C GLU A 19 -37.61 23.83 -6.54
N GLN A 20 -37.81 23.42 -7.79
CA GLN A 20 -38.40 22.10 -8.11
C GLN A 20 -37.55 20.92 -7.64
N LEU A 21 -36.22 20.99 -7.73
CA LEU A 21 -35.31 19.95 -7.26
C LEU A 21 -35.22 19.88 -5.73
N ILE A 22 -35.45 20.99 -5.03
CA ILE A 22 -35.56 21.03 -3.56
C ILE A 22 -36.91 20.44 -3.11
N GLU A 23 -37.96 20.54 -3.93
CA GLU A 23 -39.32 20.05 -3.63
C GLU A 23 -39.59 18.61 -4.11
N ALA A 24 -38.72 18.00 -4.92
CA ALA A 24 -38.91 16.64 -5.42
C ALA A 24 -38.69 15.57 -4.33
N GLU A 25 -39.78 15.02 -3.79
CA GLU A 25 -39.76 14.04 -2.68
C GLU A 25 -39.32 12.60 -3.07
N GLU A 26 -39.29 12.22 -4.36
CA GLU A 26 -38.98 10.84 -4.77
C GLU A 26 -37.57 10.65 -5.33
N GLU A 27 -36.69 10.09 -4.49
CA GLU A 27 -35.39 9.51 -4.86
C GLU A 27 -35.63 8.40 -5.94
N ARG A 28 -35.35 8.67 -7.22
CA ARG A 28 -35.44 7.66 -8.30
C ARG A 28 -34.53 6.46 -7.94
N ARG A 29 -35.11 5.26 -7.81
CA ARG A 29 -34.39 4.02 -7.46
C ARG A 29 -34.16 3.14 -8.69
N ARG A 30 -32.99 2.49 -8.75
CA ARG A 30 -32.60 1.51 -9.78
C ARG A 30 -33.70 0.46 -10.02
N VAL A 31 -34.00 0.20 -11.29
CA VAL A 31 -35.00 -0.79 -11.73
C VAL A 31 -34.40 -2.20 -11.85
N PHE A 32 -33.12 -2.30 -12.21
CA PHE A 32 -32.37 -3.56 -12.27
C PHE A 32 -31.25 -3.62 -11.24
N VAL A 33 -31.02 -4.83 -10.74
CA VAL A 33 -30.14 -5.11 -9.61
C VAL A 33 -29.18 -6.22 -10.00
N GLY A 34 -27.90 -6.05 -9.65
CA GLY A 34 -26.87 -7.04 -9.92
C GLY A 34 -27.29 -8.42 -9.43
N HIS A 35 -27.23 -9.41 -10.30
CA HIS A 35 -27.46 -10.81 -9.97
C HIS A 35 -26.12 -11.45 -9.62
N MET A 36 -26.02 -12.15 -8.49
CA MET A 36 -24.74 -12.71 -7.98
C MET A 36 -24.02 -13.66 -8.95
N PHE A 37 -24.75 -14.21 -9.93
CA PHE A 37 -24.22 -15.13 -10.94
C PHE A 37 -24.11 -14.51 -12.34
N TRP A 38 -24.16 -13.19 -12.47
CA TRP A 38 -23.90 -12.55 -13.76
C TRP A 38 -22.43 -12.78 -14.16
N PRO A 39 -22.10 -13.08 -15.43
CA PRO A 39 -20.76 -13.52 -15.81
C PRO A 39 -19.62 -12.59 -15.37
N THR A 40 -19.83 -11.27 -15.43
CA THR A 40 -18.82 -10.29 -14.99
C THR A 40 -18.65 -10.25 -13.47
N GLU A 41 -19.73 -10.43 -12.71
CA GLU A 41 -19.69 -10.48 -11.24
C GLU A 41 -19.02 -11.78 -10.76
N ALA A 42 -19.37 -12.91 -11.39
CA ALA A 42 -18.75 -14.20 -11.11
C ALA A 42 -17.25 -14.22 -11.44
N LEU A 43 -16.83 -13.57 -12.53
CA LEU A 43 -15.42 -13.41 -12.88
C LEU A 43 -14.67 -12.55 -11.85
N ARG A 44 -15.23 -11.38 -11.50
CA ARG A 44 -14.69 -10.49 -10.46
C ARG A 44 -14.49 -11.24 -9.14
N ASP A 45 -15.53 -11.93 -8.67
CA ASP A 45 -15.51 -12.65 -7.40
C ASP A 45 -14.53 -13.82 -7.42
N SER A 46 -14.39 -14.50 -8.56
CA SER A 46 -13.38 -15.55 -8.76
C SER A 46 -11.95 -15.01 -8.71
N ILE A 47 -11.70 -13.82 -9.31
CA ILE A 47 -10.40 -13.15 -9.24
C ILE A 47 -10.08 -12.74 -7.79
N ILE A 48 -11.04 -12.14 -7.09
CA ILE A 48 -10.88 -11.77 -5.68
C ILE A 48 -10.59 -13.01 -4.83
N PHE A 49 -11.34 -14.09 -5.05
CA PHE A 49 -11.14 -15.36 -4.35
C PHE A 49 -9.75 -15.96 -4.62
N ALA A 50 -9.31 -15.99 -5.87
CA ALA A 50 -7.98 -16.45 -6.25
C ALA A 50 -6.86 -15.59 -5.65
N ALA A 51 -7.03 -14.26 -5.65
CA ALA A 51 -6.08 -13.34 -5.03
C ALA A 51 -5.97 -13.57 -3.51
N ILE A 52 -7.11 -13.76 -2.83
CA ILE A 52 -7.15 -14.12 -1.40
C ILE A 52 -6.41 -15.44 -1.17
N LEU A 53 -6.66 -16.47 -1.98
CA LEU A 53 -5.96 -17.76 -1.88
C LEU A 53 -4.44 -17.62 -2.08
N MET A 54 -3.99 -16.82 -3.05
CA MET A 54 -2.56 -16.59 -3.27
C MET A 54 -1.90 -15.87 -2.09
N VAL A 55 -2.57 -14.86 -1.53
CA VAL A 55 -2.10 -14.15 -0.33
C VAL A 55 -2.03 -15.10 0.86
N ILE A 56 -3.03 -15.97 1.04
CA ILE A 56 -3.03 -16.99 2.11
C ILE A 56 -1.87 -17.97 1.91
N ALA A 57 -1.65 -18.46 0.68
CA ALA A 57 -0.55 -19.37 0.37
C ALA A 57 0.82 -18.71 0.61
N PHE A 58 0.96 -17.43 0.26
CA PHE A 58 2.17 -16.64 0.50
C PHE A 58 2.46 -16.47 2.00
N TYR A 59 1.46 -16.09 2.81
CA TYR A 59 1.65 -16.00 4.26
C TYR A 59 1.94 -17.35 4.91
N SER A 60 1.29 -18.43 4.44
CA SER A 60 1.56 -19.78 4.91
C SER A 60 2.98 -20.25 4.56
N TRP A 61 3.57 -19.72 3.49
CA TRP A 61 4.97 -19.96 3.12
C TRP A 61 5.96 -19.13 3.95
N ILE A 62 5.65 -17.86 4.23
CA ILE A 62 6.49 -16.98 5.07
C ILE A 62 6.53 -17.45 6.53
N ILE A 63 5.42 -17.99 7.03
CA ILE A 63 5.23 -18.35 8.44
C ILE A 63 5.03 -19.86 8.55
N PRO A 64 6.09 -20.68 8.40
CA PRO A 64 5.96 -22.13 8.50
C PRO A 64 5.54 -22.52 9.93
N PRO A 65 4.66 -23.53 10.09
CA PRO A 65 4.30 -24.01 11.41
C PRO A 65 5.52 -24.59 12.13
N PRO A 66 5.63 -24.42 13.45
CA PRO A 66 6.65 -25.09 14.25
C PRO A 66 6.56 -26.61 14.10
N LEU A 67 7.70 -27.26 13.89
CA LEU A 67 7.82 -28.68 14.14
C LEU A 67 8.23 -28.84 15.61
N HIS A 68 7.25 -29.05 16.50
CA HIS A 68 7.53 -29.44 17.88
C HIS A 68 7.91 -30.93 17.96
N ASN A 69 8.54 -31.33 19.07
CA ASN A 69 8.60 -32.75 19.47
C ASN A 69 7.17 -33.29 19.67
N ALA A 70 6.97 -34.58 19.40
CA ALA A 70 5.65 -35.22 19.40
C ALA A 70 4.81 -34.93 20.67
N ALA A 71 3.53 -34.61 20.47
CA ALA A 71 2.62 -34.08 21.49
C ALA A 71 2.28 -35.06 22.63
N ASP A 72 2.13 -34.51 23.84
CA ASP A 72 1.49 -35.14 25.01
C ASP A 72 -0.05 -35.17 24.80
N PRO A 73 -0.71 -36.34 24.81
CA PRO A 73 -2.15 -36.48 24.60
C PRO A 73 -3.03 -35.91 25.73
N TYR A 74 -2.46 -35.43 26.85
CA TYR A 74 -3.23 -34.86 27.97
C TYR A 74 -3.25 -33.33 28.03
N ALA A 75 -2.43 -32.63 27.23
CA ALA A 75 -2.56 -31.20 27.04
C ALA A 75 -3.62 -30.91 25.96
N GLN A 76 -4.49 -29.92 26.17
CA GLN A 76 -5.54 -29.55 25.21
C GLN A 76 -4.94 -29.27 23.82
N ALA A 77 -5.19 -30.22 22.92
CA ALA A 77 -4.96 -30.26 21.47
C ALA A 77 -3.94 -29.25 20.89
N GLY A 78 -2.71 -29.73 20.73
CA GLY A 78 -1.83 -29.26 19.66
C GLY A 78 -2.28 -29.82 18.31
N PHE A 79 -2.50 -28.90 17.36
CA PHE A 79 -2.46 -29.01 15.88
C PHE A 79 -3.62 -29.59 15.06
N VAL A 80 -3.99 -28.89 13.95
CA VAL A 80 -4.03 -29.33 12.51
C VAL A 80 -4.34 -28.11 11.57
N PHE A 81 -3.47 -27.85 10.57
CA PHE A 81 -3.54 -26.93 9.38
C PHE A 81 -3.79 -25.40 9.56
N PRO A 82 -3.24 -24.52 8.68
CA PRO A 82 -3.36 -23.06 8.78
C PRO A 82 -4.72 -22.59 8.22
N ASP A 83 -5.81 -22.92 8.90
CA ASP A 83 -7.09 -22.28 8.62
C ASP A 83 -7.09 -20.88 9.26
N TRP A 84 -7.06 -19.84 8.45
CA TRP A 84 -7.16 -18.45 8.91
C TRP A 84 -8.46 -18.19 9.70
N TYR A 85 -9.52 -18.96 9.46
CA TYR A 85 -10.74 -18.96 10.28
C TYR A 85 -10.42 -19.36 11.74
N VAL A 86 -9.52 -20.33 11.94
CA VAL A 86 -9.05 -20.75 13.26
C VAL A 86 -8.17 -19.67 13.87
N LEU A 87 -7.27 -19.03 13.11
CA LEU A 87 -6.43 -17.91 13.61
C LEU A 87 -7.25 -16.67 14.01
N PHE A 88 -8.26 -16.32 13.21
CA PHE A 88 -9.22 -15.26 13.51
C PHE A 88 -10.02 -15.55 14.78
N SER A 89 -10.58 -16.75 14.90
CA SER A 89 -11.30 -17.17 16.11
C SER A 89 -10.38 -17.25 17.34
N TYR A 90 -9.13 -17.68 17.16
CA TYR A 90 -8.14 -17.78 18.22
C TYR A 90 -7.66 -16.42 18.70
N GLY A 91 -7.46 -15.46 17.79
CA GLY A 91 -7.16 -14.08 18.17
C GLY A 91 -8.25 -13.48 19.07
N TYR A 92 -9.53 -13.75 18.80
CA TYR A 92 -10.61 -13.35 19.71
C TYR A 92 -10.68 -14.16 21.00
N LEU A 93 -10.34 -15.46 20.99
CA LEU A 93 -10.22 -16.28 22.20
C LEU A 93 -9.14 -15.73 23.14
N ARG A 94 -7.98 -15.35 22.61
CA ARG A 94 -6.91 -14.69 23.36
C ARG A 94 -7.30 -13.31 23.84
N TRP A 95 -7.99 -12.51 23.03
CA TRP A 95 -8.53 -11.24 23.48
C TRP A 95 -9.51 -11.40 24.65
N GLY A 96 -10.23 -12.53 24.71
CA GLY A 96 -11.08 -12.90 25.84
C GLY A 96 -10.36 -13.16 27.17
N GLU A 97 -9.03 -13.40 27.17
CA GLU A 97 -8.24 -13.54 28.40
C GLU A 97 -8.10 -12.22 29.16
N TYR A 98 -8.08 -11.11 28.43
CA TYR A 98 -7.99 -9.75 28.97
C TYR A 98 -9.34 -9.17 29.45
N LEU A 99 -10.42 -9.95 29.33
CA LEU A 99 -11.75 -9.57 29.79
C LEU A 99 -12.06 -10.17 31.19
N PRO A 100 -12.91 -9.52 32.00
CA PRO A 100 -13.25 -10.00 33.32
C PRO A 100 -13.78 -11.44 33.29
N GLN A 101 -13.16 -12.31 34.09
CA GLN A 101 -13.54 -13.72 34.19
C GLN A 101 -14.35 -13.95 35.47
N PHE A 102 -15.54 -14.54 35.34
CA PHE A 102 -16.37 -14.85 36.50
C PHE A 102 -17.23 -16.09 36.28
N THR A 103 -17.60 -16.72 37.39
CA THR A 103 -18.46 -17.90 37.40
C THR A 103 -19.84 -17.52 37.93
N ILE A 104 -20.87 -17.82 37.14
CA ILE A 104 -22.26 -17.57 37.50
C ILE A 104 -22.89 -18.90 37.91
N PRO A 105 -23.56 -19.00 39.08
CA PRO A 105 -24.34 -20.17 39.43
C PRO A 105 -25.46 -20.40 38.40
N ALA A 106 -25.47 -21.55 37.73
CA ALA A 106 -26.34 -21.80 36.59
C ALA A 106 -27.78 -22.21 36.97
N GLY A 107 -28.01 -22.50 38.26
CA GLY A 107 -29.33 -22.87 38.79
C GLY A 107 -29.94 -24.09 38.08
N PRO A 108 -31.27 -24.14 37.90
CA PRO A 108 -31.98 -25.28 37.28
C PRO A 108 -31.57 -25.58 35.83
N ILE A 109 -31.01 -24.59 35.13
CA ILE A 109 -30.52 -24.74 33.75
C ILE A 109 -29.17 -25.50 33.75
N GLY A 110 -28.34 -25.30 34.77
CA GLY A 110 -27.08 -26.02 34.95
C GLY A 110 -27.28 -27.53 35.15
N ASP A 111 -28.31 -27.91 35.91
CA ASP A 111 -28.67 -29.31 36.15
C ASP A 111 -29.11 -30.03 34.86
N PHE A 112 -29.68 -29.31 33.90
CA PHE A 112 -30.06 -29.86 32.59
C PHE A 112 -28.85 -30.15 31.69
N PHE A 113 -27.80 -29.32 31.76
CA PHE A 113 -26.58 -29.47 30.96
C PHE A 113 -25.42 -30.16 31.71
N GLY A 114 -25.64 -30.60 32.96
CA GLY A 114 -24.63 -31.28 33.77
C GLY A 114 -23.49 -30.39 34.26
N SER A 115 -23.68 -29.06 34.29
CA SER A 115 -22.69 -28.10 34.79
C SER A 115 -23.33 -27.17 35.83
N PRO A 116 -22.91 -27.22 37.11
CA PRO A 116 -23.52 -26.42 38.18
C PRO A 116 -23.22 -24.91 38.04
N VAL A 117 -22.25 -24.56 37.19
CA VAL A 117 -21.81 -23.18 36.94
C VAL A 117 -21.69 -22.91 35.45
N ILE A 118 -21.97 -21.68 35.05
CA ILE A 118 -21.60 -21.13 33.74
C ILE A 118 -20.36 -20.27 33.97
N SER A 119 -19.21 -20.70 33.46
CA SER A 119 -17.98 -19.92 33.49
C SER A 119 -17.94 -18.96 32.30
N TRP A 120 -17.96 -17.66 32.57
CA TRP A 120 -17.56 -16.65 31.58
C TRP A 120 -16.03 -16.59 31.58
N ASN A 121 -15.45 -17.58 30.91
CA ASN A 121 -14.01 -17.70 30.71
C ASN A 121 -13.62 -17.12 29.33
N ALA A 122 -12.32 -17.10 29.04
CA ALA A 122 -11.79 -16.62 27.76
C ALA A 122 -12.47 -17.30 26.54
N GLY A 123 -12.81 -18.60 26.67
CA GLY A 123 -13.53 -19.35 25.64
C GLY A 123 -14.92 -18.79 25.31
N TRP A 124 -15.68 -18.43 26.34
CA TRP A 124 -17.01 -17.82 26.19
C TRP A 124 -16.91 -16.42 25.56
N TRP A 125 -15.99 -15.58 26.06
CA TRP A 125 -15.73 -14.26 25.52
C TRP A 125 -15.30 -14.30 24.05
N GLY A 126 -14.33 -15.15 23.70
CA GLY A 126 -13.88 -15.28 22.31
C GLY A 126 -14.99 -15.76 21.37
N SER A 127 -15.84 -16.68 21.81
CA SER A 127 -16.98 -17.15 21.01
C SER A 127 -18.00 -16.05 20.72
N ILE A 128 -18.35 -15.24 21.73
CA ILE A 128 -19.31 -14.14 21.57
C ILE A 128 -18.74 -13.02 20.71
N ILE A 129 -17.48 -12.66 20.96
CA ILE A 129 -16.83 -11.59 20.22
C ILE A 129 -16.67 -11.98 18.76
N THR A 130 -16.37 -13.24 18.45
CA THR A 130 -16.34 -13.73 17.06
C THR A 130 -17.70 -13.56 16.37
N GLY A 131 -18.80 -13.72 17.11
CA GLY A 131 -20.16 -13.57 16.59
C GLY A 131 -20.58 -12.14 16.26
N ILE A 132 -19.99 -11.12 16.92
CA ILE A 132 -20.39 -9.71 16.75
C ILE A 132 -20.02 -9.16 15.35
N PRO A 133 -18.76 -9.25 14.88
CA PRO A 133 -18.36 -8.78 13.55
C PRO A 133 -19.04 -9.57 12.43
N VAL A 134 -19.13 -10.90 12.57
CA VAL A 134 -19.80 -11.76 11.58
C VAL A 134 -21.29 -11.41 11.49
N GLY A 135 -21.95 -11.15 12.62
CA GLY A 135 -23.33 -10.66 12.66
C GLY A 135 -23.48 -9.30 11.97
N LEU A 136 -22.59 -8.35 12.26
CA LEU A 136 -22.58 -7.02 11.64
C LEU A 136 -22.37 -7.02 10.12
N LEU A 137 -21.75 -8.07 9.56
CA LEU A 137 -21.54 -8.24 8.11
C LEU A 137 -22.64 -9.03 7.43
N ALA A 138 -23.21 -10.01 8.12
CA ALA A 138 -24.32 -10.79 7.58
C ALA A 138 -25.61 -9.96 7.53
N LEU A 139 -25.79 -9.00 8.44
CA LEU A 139 -27.04 -8.25 8.63
C LEU A 139 -27.34 -7.11 7.62
N PRO A 140 -26.38 -6.32 7.09
CA PRO A 140 -26.66 -5.18 6.23
C PRO A 140 -27.52 -5.49 4.98
N PRO A 141 -27.32 -6.62 4.27
CA PRO A 141 -28.20 -7.04 3.17
C PRO A 141 -29.67 -7.23 3.59
N PHE A 142 -29.92 -7.59 4.86
CA PHE A 142 -31.25 -7.87 5.38
C PHE A 142 -31.89 -6.69 6.13
N LEU A 143 -31.09 -5.81 6.75
CA LEU A 143 -31.58 -4.67 7.56
C LEU A 143 -31.85 -3.41 6.73
N ILE A 144 -31.01 -3.11 5.74
CA ILE A 144 -31.01 -1.80 5.08
C ILE A 144 -31.88 -1.81 3.81
N GLY A 145 -32.23 -2.98 3.27
CA GLY A 145 -33.09 -3.12 2.09
C GLY A 145 -32.54 -2.45 0.81
N ARG A 146 -31.34 -1.87 0.87
CA ARG A 146 -30.61 -1.26 -0.25
C ARG A 146 -29.59 -2.28 -0.74
N ARG A 147 -29.71 -2.66 -2.01
CA ARG A 147 -28.79 -3.58 -2.70
C ARG A 147 -27.45 -2.91 -3.00
N GLU A 148 -26.44 -3.72 -3.28
CA GLU A 148 -25.02 -3.35 -3.43
C GLU A 148 -24.82 -2.15 -4.37
N LYS A 149 -24.30 -1.06 -3.81
CA LYS A 149 -23.73 0.06 -4.54
C LYS A 149 -22.28 -0.25 -4.86
N ARG A 150 -21.76 0.19 -6.01
CA ARG A 150 -20.32 0.06 -6.29
C ARG A 150 -19.51 0.86 -5.26
N GLY A 151 -18.30 0.44 -4.94
CA GLY A 151 -17.49 1.11 -3.92
C GLY A 151 -17.20 2.60 -4.20
N VAL A 152 -17.22 3.00 -5.48
CA VAL A 152 -17.11 4.41 -5.91
C VAL A 152 -18.41 5.20 -5.63
N GLU A 153 -19.57 4.54 -5.68
CA GLU A 153 -20.90 5.14 -5.42
C GLU A 153 -21.15 5.32 -3.92
N ASP A 154 -20.59 4.45 -3.08
CA ASP A 154 -20.61 4.59 -1.63
C ASP A 154 -19.21 4.35 -1.03
N PRO A 155 -18.33 5.38 -1.11
CA PRO A 155 -16.96 5.30 -0.57
C PRO A 155 -16.93 4.95 0.92
N TRP A 156 -17.96 5.33 1.68
CA TRP A 156 -18.04 5.05 3.12
C TRP A 156 -18.26 3.58 3.39
N PHE A 157 -19.21 2.95 2.68
CA PHE A 157 -19.48 1.52 2.85
C PHE A 157 -18.30 0.65 2.41
N ALA A 158 -17.66 0.99 1.28
CA ALA A 158 -16.44 0.31 0.83
C ALA A 158 -15.29 0.45 1.85
N SER A 159 -15.12 1.64 2.41
CA SER A 159 -14.12 1.87 3.46
C SER A 159 -14.40 1.06 4.71
N ALA A 160 -15.66 0.95 5.15
CA ALA A 160 -16.04 0.13 6.30
C ALA A 160 -15.71 -1.37 6.07
N GLY A 161 -15.97 -1.89 4.87
CA GLY A 161 -15.57 -3.24 4.48
C GLY A 161 -14.05 -3.45 4.53
N ALA A 162 -13.28 -2.47 4.06
CA ALA A 162 -11.82 -2.52 4.09
C ALA A 162 -11.25 -2.44 5.52
N VAL A 163 -11.81 -1.59 6.39
CA VAL A 163 -11.46 -1.54 7.82
C VAL A 163 -11.70 -2.90 8.48
N TYR A 164 -12.81 -3.56 8.14
CA TYR A 164 -13.10 -4.89 8.66
C TYR A 164 -12.09 -5.93 8.20
N LEU A 165 -11.78 -6.00 6.90
CA LEU A 165 -10.79 -6.93 6.37
C LEU A 165 -9.42 -6.71 7.02
N ALA A 166 -9.03 -5.44 7.20
CA ALA A 166 -7.83 -5.10 7.94
C ALA A 166 -7.88 -5.62 9.39
N HIS A 167 -9.00 -5.46 10.09
CA HIS A 167 -9.17 -5.97 11.45
C HIS A 167 -9.03 -7.50 11.52
N VAL A 168 -9.65 -8.23 10.59
CA VAL A 168 -9.51 -9.70 10.48
C VAL A 168 -8.05 -10.09 10.24
N TRP A 169 -7.35 -9.35 9.38
CA TRP A 169 -5.94 -9.60 9.11
C TRP A 169 -5.08 -9.33 10.36
N PHE A 170 -5.20 -8.16 10.98
CA PHE A 170 -4.44 -7.80 12.18
C PHE A 170 -4.70 -8.71 13.37
N ILE A 171 -5.94 -9.17 13.58
CA ILE A 171 -6.22 -10.11 14.67
C ILE A 171 -5.66 -11.51 14.40
N SER A 172 -5.60 -11.90 13.13
CA SER A 172 -4.92 -13.14 12.74
C SER A 172 -3.40 -13.01 12.96
N VAL A 173 -2.82 -11.85 12.63
CA VAL A 173 -1.41 -11.54 12.94
C VAL A 173 -1.17 -11.48 14.45
N PHE A 174 -2.07 -10.88 15.24
CA PHE A 174 -2.04 -10.88 16.71
C PHE A 174 -1.91 -12.31 17.25
N SER A 175 -2.77 -13.21 16.76
CA SER A 175 -2.73 -14.63 17.09
C SER A 175 -1.38 -15.27 16.72
N ILE A 176 -0.89 -15.03 15.50
CA ILE A 176 0.39 -15.58 15.02
C ILE A 176 1.57 -15.06 15.84
N ASN A 177 1.57 -13.78 16.22
CA ASN A 177 2.73 -13.15 16.82
C ASN A 177 2.93 -13.56 18.30
N ILE A 178 1.87 -13.92 19.03
CA ILE A 178 1.99 -14.61 20.32
C ILE A 178 2.70 -15.96 20.15
N PHE A 179 2.41 -16.68 19.06
CA PHE A 179 3.18 -17.88 18.73
C PHE A 179 4.63 -17.53 18.35
N LEU A 180 4.88 -16.40 17.67
CA LEU A 180 6.23 -15.92 17.39
C LEU A 180 7.01 -15.45 18.63
N GLU A 181 6.34 -14.99 19.69
CA GLU A 181 6.96 -14.69 20.99
C GLU A 181 7.45 -15.99 21.67
N LEU A 182 6.69 -17.08 21.54
CA LEU A 182 7.17 -18.45 21.81
C LEU A 182 8.32 -18.88 20.86
N TYR A 183 8.40 -18.30 19.66
CA TYR A 183 9.49 -18.47 18.67
C TYR A 183 10.55 -17.36 18.69
N ALA A 184 10.73 -16.61 19.79
CA ALA A 184 11.96 -15.83 19.97
C ALA A 184 13.21 -16.70 19.65
N LYS A 185 13.10 -18.00 19.94
CA LYS A 185 14.02 -19.10 19.57
C LYS A 185 14.33 -19.29 18.08
N ASN A 186 13.57 -18.67 17.16
CA ASN A 186 13.75 -18.82 15.72
C ASN A 186 14.22 -17.53 15.01
N ARG A 187 14.64 -16.51 15.76
CA ARG A 187 15.36 -15.34 15.22
C ARG A 187 16.88 -15.55 15.28
N SER A 188 17.60 -15.06 14.27
CA SER A 188 19.07 -15.17 14.23
C SER A 188 19.78 -14.39 15.33
N ASP A 189 19.12 -13.39 15.92
CA ASP A 189 19.58 -12.61 17.08
C ASP A 189 19.09 -13.18 18.42
N HIS A 190 18.73 -14.45 18.45
CA HIS A 190 18.41 -15.14 19.69
C HIS A 190 18.98 -16.55 19.66
N CYS A 191 19.93 -16.77 20.56
CA CYS A 191 20.64 -18.03 20.71
C CYS A 191 20.59 -18.51 22.15
N TRP A 192 20.74 -19.81 22.32
CA TRP A 192 20.76 -20.45 23.61
C TRP A 192 21.66 -21.69 23.57
N ALA A 193 22.29 -21.99 24.70
CA ALA A 193 22.97 -23.26 24.91
C ALA A 193 21.94 -24.30 25.35
N GLY A 194 21.84 -25.41 24.60
CA GLY A 194 21.01 -26.55 25.01
C GLY A 194 21.58 -27.26 26.24
N SER A 195 20.80 -28.16 26.84
CA SER A 195 21.24 -28.99 27.99
C SER A 195 22.45 -29.88 27.71
N HIS A 196 22.85 -30.01 26.44
CA HIS A 196 24.00 -30.75 25.97
C HIS A 196 25.14 -29.85 25.47
N GLY A 197 25.07 -28.53 25.65
CA GLY A 197 26.10 -27.58 25.20
C GLY A 197 26.02 -27.19 23.72
N ASN A 198 25.06 -27.72 22.97
CA ASN A 198 24.85 -27.35 21.56
C ASN A 198 24.41 -25.87 21.46
N PHE A 199 25.11 -25.10 20.64
CA PHE A 199 24.78 -23.71 20.39
C PHE A 199 23.69 -23.60 19.32
N MET A 200 22.50 -23.18 19.73
CA MET A 200 21.36 -23.10 18.83
C MET A 200 20.89 -21.67 18.71
N CYS A 201 20.86 -21.14 17.50
CA CYS A 201 20.28 -19.84 17.18
C CYS A 201 19.07 -20.01 16.28
N GLY A 202 18.21 -19.00 16.24
CA GLY A 202 17.13 -19.02 15.29
C GLY A 202 17.58 -18.90 13.84
N THR A 203 16.72 -19.32 12.91
CA THR A 203 17.04 -19.42 11.48
C THR A 203 16.48 -18.29 10.61
N GLN A 204 15.64 -17.42 11.19
CA GLN A 204 15.08 -16.29 10.45
C GLN A 204 15.84 -14.99 10.70
N PRO A 205 16.07 -14.18 9.65
CA PRO A 205 16.74 -12.90 9.80
C PRO A 205 15.86 -11.87 10.53
N PRO A 206 16.44 -10.94 11.32
CA PRO A 206 15.70 -10.11 12.28
C PRO A 206 14.75 -9.11 11.61
N TRP A 207 15.09 -8.67 10.39
CA TRP A 207 14.36 -7.62 9.67
C TRP A 207 12.90 -7.97 9.39
N THR A 208 12.56 -9.25 9.28
CA THR A 208 11.18 -9.68 9.01
C THR A 208 10.24 -9.25 10.14
N ALA A 209 10.64 -9.52 11.40
CA ALA A 209 9.90 -9.10 12.58
C ALA A 209 9.83 -7.56 12.70
N GLU A 210 10.91 -6.86 12.38
CA GLU A 210 10.96 -5.40 12.39
C GLU A 210 9.99 -4.78 11.38
N VAL A 211 9.93 -5.32 10.16
CA VAL A 211 8.99 -4.85 9.11
C VAL A 211 7.54 -5.09 9.56
N PHE A 212 7.21 -6.27 10.09
CA PHE A 212 5.87 -6.55 10.60
C PHE A 212 5.48 -5.65 11.78
N ASN A 213 6.44 -5.28 12.63
CA ASN A 213 6.22 -4.32 13.72
C ASN A 213 6.04 -2.88 13.19
N ALA A 214 6.71 -2.50 12.11
CA ALA A 214 6.60 -1.15 11.54
C ALA A 214 5.30 -0.90 10.75
N ILE A 215 4.76 -1.92 10.07
CA ILE A 215 3.56 -1.81 9.20
C ILE A 215 2.34 -1.18 9.93
N PRO A 216 1.92 -1.66 11.11
CA PRO A 216 0.82 -1.04 11.86
C PRO A 216 1.04 0.46 12.08
N TRP A 217 2.28 0.86 12.41
CA TRP A 217 2.61 2.25 12.68
C TRP A 217 2.57 3.12 11.43
N VAL A 218 3.05 2.60 10.29
CA VAL A 218 2.95 3.28 8.99
C VAL A 218 1.48 3.50 8.61
N LEU A 219 0.62 2.51 8.82
CA LEU A 219 -0.82 2.61 8.55
C LEU A 219 -1.52 3.61 9.49
N THR A 220 -1.10 3.69 10.75
CA THR A 220 -1.51 4.79 11.64
C THR A 220 -1.08 6.14 11.08
N GLY A 221 0.14 6.25 10.55
CA GLY A 221 0.60 7.45 9.86
C GLY A 221 -0.35 7.84 8.72
N ILE A 222 -0.73 6.88 7.86
CA ILE A 222 -1.69 7.12 6.77
C ILE A 222 -3.05 7.62 7.31
N PHE A 223 -3.54 7.02 8.39
CA PHE A 223 -4.78 7.46 9.05
C PHE A 223 -4.67 8.90 9.58
N LEU A 224 -3.58 9.19 10.31
CA LEU A 224 -3.29 10.54 10.84
C LEU A 224 -3.18 11.57 9.72
N PHE A 225 -2.49 11.22 8.63
CA PHE A 225 -2.42 12.04 7.43
C PHE A 225 -3.82 12.37 6.91
N ALA A 226 -4.69 11.37 6.75
CA ALA A 226 -6.05 11.59 6.29
C ALA A 226 -6.84 12.51 7.24
N LEU A 227 -6.74 12.30 8.55
CA LEU A 227 -7.38 13.15 9.55
C LEU A 227 -6.89 14.60 9.48
N ILE A 228 -5.56 14.81 9.49
CA ILE A 228 -4.95 16.14 9.41
C ILE A 228 -5.32 16.81 8.10
N TYR A 229 -5.21 16.09 6.98
CA TYR A 229 -5.58 16.60 5.66
C TYR A 229 -7.05 17.03 5.61
N PHE A 230 -7.99 16.16 5.99
CA PHE A 230 -9.42 16.48 5.93
C PHE A 230 -9.83 17.54 6.95
N TRP A 231 -9.25 17.55 8.15
CA TRP A 231 -9.49 18.57 9.16
C TRP A 231 -8.96 19.93 8.72
N THR A 232 -7.70 19.98 8.27
CA THR A 232 -7.07 21.19 7.73
C THR A 232 -7.84 21.70 6.52
N ARG A 233 -8.23 20.80 5.61
CA ARG A 233 -9.08 21.14 4.47
C ARG A 233 -10.43 21.69 4.92
N ARG A 234 -11.13 21.05 5.86
CA ARG A 234 -12.45 21.50 6.33
C ARG A 234 -12.36 22.86 7.03
N PHE A 235 -11.34 23.07 7.87
CA PHE A 235 -11.19 24.26 8.69
C PHE A 235 -10.61 25.45 7.91
N LEU A 236 -9.61 25.22 7.05
CA LEU A 236 -9.06 26.28 6.20
C LEU A 236 -9.98 26.60 5.03
N LEU A 237 -10.68 25.62 4.44
CA LEU A 237 -11.39 25.82 3.16
C LEU A 237 -12.91 25.96 3.32
N GLY A 238 -13.49 25.49 4.43
CA GLY A 238 -14.91 25.72 4.76
C GLY A 238 -15.27 27.21 4.88
N PRO A 239 -14.44 28.05 5.53
CA PRO A 239 -14.69 29.49 5.63
C PRO A 239 -14.27 30.30 4.38
N LEU A 240 -13.36 29.78 3.55
CA LEU A 240 -12.74 30.54 2.45
C LEU A 240 -13.51 30.49 1.11
N GLY A 241 -14.56 29.66 0.99
CA GLY A 241 -15.38 29.57 -0.23
C GLY A 241 -14.57 29.15 -1.48
N ALA A 242 -15.20 29.20 -2.66
CA ALA A 242 -14.78 28.60 -3.95
C ALA A 242 -13.44 29.07 -4.58
N ARG A 243 -12.43 29.50 -3.80
CA ARG A 243 -11.10 29.95 -4.28
C ARG A 243 -10.00 28.91 -4.05
N LEU A 244 -10.31 27.63 -4.27
CA LEU A 244 -9.34 26.56 -4.11
C LEU A 244 -8.60 26.38 -5.43
N THR A 245 -7.43 27.00 -5.56
CA THR A 245 -6.55 26.70 -6.69
C THR A 245 -5.91 25.32 -6.48
N PRO A 246 -5.63 24.54 -7.54
CA PRO A 246 -4.94 23.25 -7.45
C PRO A 246 -3.62 23.32 -6.65
N PHE A 247 -2.94 24.47 -6.75
CA PHE A 247 -1.70 24.76 -6.04
C PHE A 247 -1.87 24.76 -4.50
N LEU A 248 -2.90 25.43 -3.98
CA LEU A 248 -3.16 25.47 -2.52
C LEU A 248 -3.55 24.08 -1.99
N GLY A 249 -4.29 23.30 -2.79
CA GLY A 249 -4.61 21.90 -2.47
C GLY A 249 -3.37 21.02 -2.32
N LYS A 250 -2.38 21.20 -3.21
CA LYS A 250 -1.09 20.48 -3.15
C LYS A 250 -0.29 20.88 -1.91
N GLN A 251 -0.25 22.16 -1.56
CA GLN A 251 0.43 22.63 -0.35
C GLN A 251 -0.17 22.06 0.93
N VAL A 252 -1.51 21.99 1.04
CA VAL A 252 -2.18 21.39 2.20
C VAL A 252 -1.87 19.89 2.31
N ALA A 253 -1.85 19.17 1.18
CA ALA A 253 -1.48 17.75 1.17
C ALA A 253 -0.03 17.54 1.64
N VAL A 254 0.93 18.27 1.05
CA VAL A 254 2.36 18.17 1.44
C VAL A 254 2.58 18.57 2.90
N GLY A 255 1.96 19.66 3.35
CA GLY A 255 2.05 20.10 4.75
C GLY A 255 1.49 19.08 5.74
N SER A 256 0.36 18.44 5.40
CA SER A 256 -0.24 17.38 6.22
C SER A 256 0.66 16.14 6.28
N LEU A 257 1.32 15.80 5.18
CA LEU A 257 2.27 14.69 5.12
C LEU A 257 3.50 14.94 6.01
N ILE A 258 4.12 16.11 5.89
CA ILE A 258 5.29 16.49 6.71
C ILE A 258 4.93 16.46 8.20
N ALA A 259 3.79 17.03 8.59
CA ALA A 259 3.33 17.02 9.98
C ALA A 259 3.13 15.58 10.50
N THR A 260 2.54 14.72 9.68
CA THR A 260 2.31 13.31 10.02
C THR A 260 3.62 12.56 10.23
N VAL A 261 4.58 12.71 9.31
CA VAL A 261 5.90 12.06 9.41
C VAL A 261 6.61 12.50 10.70
N LEU A 262 6.63 13.80 10.99
CA LEU A 262 7.24 14.33 12.22
C LEU A 262 6.58 13.75 13.48
N ILE A 263 5.25 13.69 13.53
CA ILE A 263 4.52 13.09 14.66
C ILE A 263 4.93 11.62 14.81
N CYS A 264 4.89 10.83 13.73
CA CYS A 264 5.19 9.39 13.76
C CYS A 264 6.65 9.11 14.16
N THR A 265 7.61 9.94 13.73
CA THR A 265 9.02 9.79 14.12
C THR A 265 9.22 10.09 15.60
N VAL A 266 8.59 11.15 16.13
CA VAL A 266 8.74 11.54 17.54
C VAL A 266 8.08 10.52 18.48
N THR A 267 6.98 9.90 18.06
CA THR A 267 6.25 8.93 18.89
C THR A 267 6.66 7.47 18.64
N TRP A 268 7.59 7.20 17.72
CA TRP A 268 8.12 5.86 17.46
C TRP A 268 8.67 5.17 18.71
N PRO A 269 9.51 5.79 19.57
CA PRO A 269 10.04 5.12 20.76
C PRO A 269 8.94 4.70 21.75
N VAL A 270 7.84 5.47 21.83
CA VAL A 270 6.70 5.13 22.70
C VAL A 270 5.97 3.89 22.19
N TYR A 271 5.78 3.80 20.88
CA TYR A 271 5.23 2.61 20.23
C TYR A 271 6.18 1.42 20.43
N GLU A 272 7.47 1.61 20.14
CA GLU A 272 8.49 0.56 20.16
C GLU A 272 8.71 -0.04 21.56
N ASN A 273 8.66 0.79 22.60
CA ASN A 273 8.80 0.35 23.99
C ASN A 273 7.52 -0.24 24.59
N GLY A 274 6.42 -0.33 23.82
CA GLY A 274 5.17 -0.94 24.26
C GLY A 274 4.38 -0.09 25.26
N PHE A 275 4.43 1.24 25.10
CA PHE A 275 3.59 2.20 25.82
C PHE A 275 3.76 2.21 27.36
N TRP A 276 5.02 2.19 27.83
CA TRP A 276 5.41 2.12 29.25
C TRP A 276 4.72 3.13 30.19
N ASP A 277 4.48 4.37 29.76
CA ASP A 277 3.85 5.42 30.59
C ASP A 277 2.38 5.70 30.25
N GLN A 278 1.75 4.85 29.43
CA GLN A 278 0.41 5.11 28.90
C GLN A 278 -0.65 4.21 29.55
N ARG A 279 -1.89 4.67 29.54
CA ARG A 279 -3.06 3.92 30.02
C ARG A 279 -3.84 3.33 28.85
N GLY A 280 -4.11 2.03 28.87
CA GLY A 280 -4.84 1.32 27.81
C GLY A 280 -4.69 -0.19 27.92
N LEU A 281 -5.50 -0.96 27.18
CA LEU A 281 -5.39 -2.42 27.17
C LEU A 281 -3.98 -2.87 26.76
N GLY A 282 -3.34 -3.72 27.58
CA GLY A 282 -1.98 -4.24 27.33
C GLY A 282 -0.83 -3.28 27.66
N THR A 283 -1.12 -2.04 28.08
CA THR A 283 -0.10 -1.08 28.50
C THR A 283 0.18 -1.17 29.99
N MET A 284 1.32 -0.65 30.42
CA MET A 284 1.79 -0.63 31.81
C MET A 284 0.91 0.19 32.78
N GLY A 285 -0.14 0.87 32.32
CA GLY A 285 -1.05 1.72 33.12
C GLY A 285 -2.54 1.33 33.07
N PHE A 286 -2.87 0.11 32.65
CA PHE A 286 -4.26 -0.38 32.62
C PHE A 286 -4.79 -0.79 34.01
N TRP A 287 -6.10 -1.06 34.17
CA TRP A 287 -6.70 -1.36 35.48
C TRP A 287 -6.12 -2.57 36.23
N GLU A 288 -5.47 -3.49 35.51
CA GLU A 288 -4.74 -4.64 36.08
C GLU A 288 -3.30 -4.28 36.49
N TYR A 289 -2.78 -3.16 35.98
CA TYR A 289 -1.45 -2.61 36.25
C TYR A 289 -1.59 -1.35 37.12
N GLN A 290 -1.96 -1.54 38.40
CA GLN A 290 -1.68 -0.50 39.38
C GLN A 290 -0.16 -0.36 39.47
N ALA A 291 0.33 0.86 39.24
CA ALA A 291 1.75 1.11 39.05
C ALA A 291 2.60 0.56 40.20
N ASP A 292 2.14 0.64 41.44
CA ASP A 292 2.98 0.28 42.59
C ASP A 292 3.13 -1.26 42.74
N ASP A 293 2.03 -2.02 42.77
CA ASP A 293 2.06 -3.49 42.99
C ASP A 293 2.79 -4.26 41.86
N LYS A 294 2.66 -3.80 40.60
CA LYS A 294 3.34 -4.47 39.48
C LYS A 294 4.75 -3.96 39.26
N MET A 295 5.08 -2.73 39.67
CA MET A 295 6.49 -2.29 39.70
C MET A 295 7.29 -3.17 40.64
N GLU A 296 6.71 -3.60 41.77
CA GLU A 296 7.32 -4.59 42.67
C GLU A 296 7.55 -5.95 41.99
N GLU A 297 6.57 -6.46 41.24
CA GLU A 297 6.73 -7.71 40.47
C GLU A 297 7.78 -7.59 39.35
N LEU A 298 7.83 -6.44 38.66
CA LEU A 298 8.83 -6.17 37.63
C LEU A 298 10.23 -5.95 38.22
N ASP A 299 10.32 -5.39 39.42
CA ASP A 299 11.56 -5.32 40.20
C ASP A 299 12.04 -6.72 40.59
N GLY A 300 11.12 -7.68 40.70
CA GLY A 300 11.39 -9.10 40.86
C GLY A 300 11.99 -9.79 39.62
N ILE A 301 11.99 -9.15 38.44
CA ILE A 301 12.67 -9.69 37.25
C ILE A 301 14.18 -9.48 37.39
N ARG A 302 14.88 -10.52 37.81
CA ARG A 302 16.33 -10.52 38.07
C ARG A 302 17.18 -11.15 36.96
N GLY A 303 16.63 -11.18 35.74
CA GLY A 303 17.38 -11.65 34.57
C GLY A 303 18.57 -10.74 34.25
N GLN A 304 19.66 -11.32 33.76
CA GLN A 304 20.86 -10.59 33.34
C GLN A 304 21.60 -11.38 32.25
N PRO A 305 22.39 -10.69 31.41
CA PRO A 305 23.33 -11.37 30.51
C PRO A 305 24.48 -11.99 31.32
N ALA A 306 24.95 -13.15 30.89
CA ALA A 306 26.05 -13.87 31.51
C ALA A 306 26.88 -14.62 30.47
N ASP A 307 28.16 -14.82 30.77
CA ASP A 307 29.07 -15.61 29.94
C ASP A 307 28.52 -17.03 29.77
N THR A 308 28.37 -17.47 28.52
CA THR A 308 27.66 -18.72 28.21
C THR A 308 28.62 -19.76 27.65
N LEU A 309 28.65 -20.92 28.30
CA LEU A 309 29.50 -22.03 27.90
C LEU A 309 28.85 -22.86 26.78
N VAL A 310 29.57 -23.09 25.69
CA VAL A 310 29.10 -23.81 24.49
C VAL A 310 30.14 -24.81 23.98
N LEU A 311 29.69 -25.86 23.29
CA LEU A 311 30.57 -26.85 22.66
C LEU A 311 31.18 -26.33 21.36
N PHE A 312 32.48 -26.56 21.20
CA PHE A 312 33.24 -26.21 20.01
C PHE A 312 32.72 -26.98 18.78
N GLU A 313 32.52 -26.30 17.65
CA GLU A 313 31.99 -26.86 16.38
C GLU A 313 30.56 -27.46 16.44
N HIS A 314 29.81 -27.23 17.52
CA HIS A 314 28.47 -27.82 17.69
C HIS A 314 27.38 -26.74 17.72
N GLY A 315 26.59 -26.67 16.64
CA GLY A 315 25.47 -25.75 16.55
C GLY A 315 24.97 -25.54 15.13
N ASN A 316 23.79 -24.95 14.97
CA ASN A 316 23.21 -24.70 13.63
C ASN A 316 23.75 -23.42 12.95
N VAL A 317 24.41 -22.53 13.70
CA VAL A 317 25.03 -21.29 13.18
C VAL A 317 26.48 -21.12 13.64
N TRP A 318 27.14 -22.21 14.02
CA TRP A 318 28.50 -22.16 14.58
C TRP A 318 29.49 -21.36 13.74
N ALA A 319 29.42 -21.50 12.41
CA ALA A 319 30.30 -20.81 11.46
C ALA A 319 30.23 -19.28 11.55
N ASP A 320 29.11 -18.71 12.03
CA ASP A 320 28.96 -17.27 12.18
C ASP A 320 29.49 -16.75 13.53
N TRP A 321 29.71 -17.65 14.50
CA TRP A 321 30.05 -17.32 15.90
C TRP A 321 31.41 -17.90 16.35
N GLU A 322 32.13 -18.59 15.46
CA GLU A 322 33.39 -19.25 15.80
C GLU A 322 34.48 -18.26 16.24
N ASP A 323 34.49 -17.04 15.67
CA ASP A 323 35.45 -16.00 16.01
C ASP A 323 35.18 -15.35 17.39
N GLU A 324 33.94 -15.45 17.89
CA GLU A 324 33.50 -14.87 19.17
C GLU A 324 33.66 -15.86 20.36
N CYS A 325 34.10 -17.09 20.07
CA CYS A 325 34.25 -18.19 21.01
C CYS A 325 35.62 -18.13 21.71
N LEU A 326 35.61 -17.73 22.98
CA LEU A 326 36.82 -17.57 23.78
C LEU A 326 37.25 -18.88 24.46
N THR A 327 38.52 -19.24 24.29
CA THR A 327 39.08 -20.50 24.82
C THR A 327 39.25 -20.50 26.34
N TYR A 328 39.43 -21.70 26.92
CA TYR A 328 39.76 -21.86 28.34
C TYR A 328 41.05 -21.15 28.75
N GLU A 329 42.07 -21.06 27.87
CA GLU A 329 43.34 -20.40 28.20
C GLU A 329 43.17 -18.90 28.49
N SER A 330 42.18 -18.26 27.87
CA SER A 330 41.88 -16.84 28.04
C SER A 330 40.76 -16.55 29.05
N THR A 331 40.00 -17.57 29.47
CA THR A 331 38.78 -17.39 30.28
C THR A 331 38.66 -18.34 31.46
N GLY A 332 39.71 -19.10 31.78
CA GLY A 332 39.66 -20.16 32.78
C GLY A 332 39.37 -19.69 34.22
N GLU A 333 39.43 -18.39 34.47
CA GLU A 333 39.04 -17.73 35.72
C GLU A 333 37.54 -17.40 35.81
N LEU A 334 36.78 -17.48 34.71
CA LEU A 334 35.36 -17.13 34.70
C LEU A 334 34.51 -18.17 35.46
N PRO A 335 33.50 -17.74 36.24
CA PRO A 335 32.59 -18.64 36.95
C PRO A 335 31.83 -19.62 36.05
N ALA A 336 31.67 -19.29 34.76
CA ALA A 336 31.04 -20.16 33.76
C ALA A 336 31.67 -21.56 33.67
N TRP A 337 32.94 -21.71 34.08
CA TRP A 337 33.67 -22.99 34.06
C TRP A 337 33.50 -23.85 35.32
N GLU A 338 32.96 -23.30 36.42
CA GLU A 338 32.90 -24.01 37.73
C GLU A 338 32.05 -25.28 37.70
N GLY A 339 31.07 -25.37 36.79
CA GLY A 339 30.23 -26.56 36.59
C GLY A 339 30.90 -27.70 35.81
N LEU A 340 32.07 -27.47 35.20
CA LEU A 340 32.76 -28.45 34.36
C LEU A 340 33.83 -29.21 35.18
N HIS A 341 33.41 -30.31 35.82
CA HIS A 341 34.25 -31.08 36.76
C HIS A 341 35.33 -31.97 36.12
N ASP A 342 35.31 -32.18 34.79
CA ASP A 342 36.29 -33.01 34.08
C ASP A 342 37.30 -32.16 33.30
N GLU A 343 38.57 -32.21 33.71
CA GLU A 343 39.67 -31.49 33.05
C GLU A 343 39.93 -32.00 31.61
N SER A 344 39.55 -33.25 31.31
CA SER A 344 39.83 -33.87 30.01
C SER A 344 38.90 -33.42 28.87
N GLY A 345 37.83 -32.69 29.19
CA GLY A 345 36.84 -32.18 28.23
C GLY A 345 36.93 -30.68 27.96
N ARG A 346 37.73 -29.89 28.70
CA ARG A 346 37.72 -28.41 28.60
C ARG A 346 38.10 -27.85 27.23
N ALA A 347 38.87 -28.60 26.44
CA ALA A 347 39.25 -28.20 25.08
C ALA A 347 38.08 -28.28 24.08
N ASP A 348 37.02 -29.03 24.41
CA ASP A 348 35.84 -29.18 23.58
C ASP A 348 34.79 -28.08 23.84
N TRP A 349 35.07 -27.14 24.76
CA TRP A 349 34.17 -26.06 25.14
C TRP A 349 34.83 -24.70 24.97
N CYS A 350 34.00 -23.67 24.82
CA CYS A 350 34.41 -22.29 24.88
C CYS A 350 33.31 -21.41 25.47
N VAL A 351 33.66 -20.15 25.72
CA VAL A 351 32.74 -19.14 26.27
C VAL A 351 32.36 -18.14 25.20
N ILE A 352 31.05 -17.90 25.04
CA ILE A 352 30.55 -16.73 24.34
C ILE A 352 30.35 -15.60 25.37
N PRO A 353 31.02 -14.45 25.19
CA PRO A 353 30.97 -13.32 26.13
C PRO A 353 29.56 -12.78 26.40
N ALA A 354 29.33 -12.32 27.63
CA ALA A 354 28.06 -11.75 28.08
C ALA A 354 27.59 -10.53 27.25
N VAL A 355 28.52 -9.74 26.67
CA VAL A 355 28.20 -8.55 25.87
C VAL A 355 27.28 -8.85 24.69
N HIS A 356 27.40 -10.04 24.09
CA HIS A 356 26.59 -10.46 22.94
C HIS A 356 25.13 -10.69 23.27
N TRP A 357 24.80 -10.80 24.57
CA TRP A 357 23.45 -11.01 25.05
C TRP A 357 22.79 -9.71 25.54
N LEU A 358 23.46 -8.55 25.52
CA LEU A 358 22.93 -7.32 26.11
C LEU A 358 21.60 -6.87 25.52
N ASP A 359 21.47 -6.98 24.20
CA ASP A 359 20.25 -6.59 23.48
C ASP A 359 19.19 -7.71 23.48
N TRP A 360 19.49 -8.87 24.08
CA TRP A 360 18.71 -10.09 23.93
C TRP A 360 17.71 -10.31 25.06
N GLY A 361 16.55 -9.68 24.97
CA GLY A 361 15.44 -9.94 25.88
C GLY A 361 15.07 -8.70 26.69
N ILE A 362 14.50 -8.92 27.87
CA ILE A 362 14.07 -7.85 28.78
C ILE A 362 14.68 -8.16 30.14
N TYR A 363 15.69 -7.37 30.50
CA TYR A 363 16.46 -7.52 31.72
C TYR A 363 16.08 -6.39 32.66
N GLN A 364 15.59 -6.69 33.86
CA GLN A 364 15.39 -5.69 34.93
C GLN A 364 14.78 -4.36 34.43
N PRO A 365 13.57 -4.35 33.85
CA PRO A 365 13.07 -3.23 33.04
C PRO A 365 12.84 -1.93 33.85
N THR A 366 12.87 -2.01 35.18
CA THR A 366 12.79 -0.90 36.13
C THR A 366 14.14 -0.25 36.42
N LYS A 367 15.25 -0.82 35.93
CA LYS A 367 16.63 -0.38 36.25
C LYS A 367 17.32 0.23 35.05
N THR A 368 17.95 1.38 35.26
CA THR A 368 18.76 2.08 34.24
C THR A 368 20.11 1.41 34.00
N THR A 369 20.63 0.70 35.02
CA THR A 369 21.90 -0.04 34.99
C THR A 369 21.59 -1.49 35.36
N ILE A 370 22.17 -2.45 34.64
CA ILE A 370 21.95 -3.88 34.94
C ILE A 370 22.62 -4.22 36.27
N ILE A 371 21.88 -4.82 37.19
CA ILE A 371 22.38 -5.32 38.47
C ILE A 371 22.77 -6.79 38.34
N ASP A 372 23.90 -7.17 38.90
CA ASP A 372 24.40 -8.54 38.97
C ASP A 372 23.74 -9.29 40.14
N PHE A 373 22.54 -9.82 39.91
CA PHE A 373 21.80 -10.65 40.85
C PHE A 373 22.32 -12.09 40.95
N SER A 374 23.02 -12.59 39.93
CA SER A 374 23.61 -13.94 39.95
C SER A 374 25.05 -13.96 40.49
N ASP A 375 25.56 -12.81 40.91
CA ASP A 375 26.91 -12.59 41.43
C ASP A 375 28.02 -13.13 40.50
N ILE A 376 27.84 -13.01 39.19
CA ILE A 376 28.82 -13.48 38.20
C ILE A 376 30.13 -12.70 38.25
N ASN A 377 30.10 -11.46 38.75
CA ASN A 377 31.30 -10.69 39.01
C ASN A 377 31.93 -11.01 40.38
N GLY A 378 31.27 -11.78 41.26
CA GLY A 378 31.77 -12.08 42.62
C GLY A 378 31.87 -10.83 43.51
N HIS A 379 30.83 -9.98 43.48
CA HIS A 379 30.73 -8.78 44.29
C HIS A 379 30.53 -9.10 45.77
N ALA A 380 29.76 -10.15 46.08
CA ALA A 380 29.41 -10.55 47.44
C ALA A 380 30.45 -11.53 48.02
N VAL A 381 31.26 -11.07 48.98
CA VAL A 381 32.36 -11.88 49.54
C VAL A 381 32.28 -11.92 51.06
N ALA A 382 32.03 -13.12 51.60
CA ALA A 382 31.89 -13.35 53.03
C ALA A 382 33.18 -13.10 53.82
N GLN A 383 34.35 -13.41 53.26
CA GLN A 383 35.65 -13.31 53.95
C GLN A 383 36.09 -11.86 54.19
N THR A 384 35.67 -10.93 53.35
CA THR A 384 36.03 -9.50 53.42
C THR A 384 34.87 -8.63 53.91
N SER A 385 33.71 -9.23 54.20
CA SER A 385 32.44 -8.53 54.47
C SER A 385 32.10 -7.48 53.41
N ARG A 386 32.47 -7.75 52.16
CA ARG A 386 32.22 -6.86 51.02
C ARG A 386 30.87 -7.24 50.42
N ASN A 387 29.93 -6.30 50.43
CA ASN A 387 28.56 -6.47 49.95
C ASN A 387 27.78 -7.66 50.56
N TYR A 388 28.36 -8.36 51.54
CA TYR A 388 27.81 -9.55 52.17
C TYR A 388 28.00 -9.47 53.67
N GLY A 389 26.91 -9.58 54.42
CA GLY A 389 26.92 -9.75 55.87
C GLY A 389 26.12 -10.98 56.24
N GLY A 390 26.76 -12.00 56.79
CA GLY A 390 26.05 -13.25 57.07
C GLY A 390 26.97 -14.34 57.59
N GLY A 391 26.39 -15.49 57.87
CA GLY A 391 27.12 -16.67 58.28
C GLY A 391 26.21 -17.88 58.41
N GLU A 392 26.81 -19.05 58.28
CA GLU A 392 26.20 -20.33 58.58
C GLU A 392 26.84 -20.88 59.86
N PHE A 393 26.02 -21.41 60.76
CA PHE A 393 26.51 -22.16 61.91
C PHE A 393 25.54 -23.26 62.31
N ASN A 394 26.12 -24.33 62.87
CA ASN A 394 25.38 -25.48 63.35
C ASN A 394 25.58 -25.63 64.85
N TYR A 395 24.51 -25.96 65.58
CA TYR A 395 24.58 -26.25 67.01
C TYR A 395 23.69 -27.44 67.38
N THR A 396 24.02 -28.12 68.48
CA THR A 396 23.29 -29.31 68.96
C THR A 396 22.53 -29.01 70.24
N GLY A 397 21.49 -29.80 70.54
CA GLY A 397 20.73 -29.67 71.78
C GLY A 397 21.55 -30.10 73.02
N LEU A 398 20.97 -29.87 74.21
CA LEU A 398 21.57 -30.20 75.50
C LEU A 398 20.80 -31.36 76.15
N ASP A 399 21.50 -32.26 76.84
CA ASP A 399 20.89 -33.44 77.50
C ASP A 399 19.79 -33.11 78.52
N ASP A 400 19.81 -31.91 79.08
CA ASP A 400 18.83 -31.44 80.06
C ASP A 400 17.65 -30.66 79.44
N GLY A 401 17.64 -30.49 78.11
CA GLY A 401 16.60 -29.76 77.37
C GLY A 401 16.52 -28.26 77.69
N SER A 402 17.57 -27.69 78.30
CA SER A 402 17.64 -26.26 78.63
C SER A 402 17.61 -25.37 77.37
N PRO A 403 17.13 -24.11 77.48
CA PRO A 403 17.08 -23.20 76.34
C PRO A 403 18.49 -22.82 75.88
N ILE A 404 18.70 -22.86 74.57
CA ILE A 404 19.91 -22.38 73.91
C ILE A 404 19.54 -21.09 73.19
N GLU A 405 20.28 -20.01 73.46
CA GLU A 405 20.14 -18.72 72.75
C GLU A 405 21.50 -18.32 72.18
N ILE A 406 21.54 -18.09 70.88
CA ILE A 406 22.75 -17.68 70.15
C ILE A 406 22.45 -16.37 69.44
N THR A 407 23.32 -15.38 69.64
CA THR A 407 23.28 -14.10 68.93
C THR A 407 24.55 -13.96 68.11
N GLU A 408 24.40 -13.80 66.80
CA GLU A 408 25.48 -13.51 65.87
C GLU A 408 25.23 -12.15 65.22
N SER A 409 26.28 -11.36 65.07
CA SER A 409 26.21 -10.11 64.31
C SER A 409 27.38 -10.02 63.33
N ARG A 410 27.09 -9.46 62.16
CA ARG A 410 28.08 -9.22 61.11
C ARG A 410 27.89 -7.83 60.55
N THR A 411 28.98 -7.06 60.52
CA THR A 411 29.02 -5.76 59.84
C THR A 411 29.62 -5.96 58.46
N PHE A 412 28.96 -5.38 57.45
CA PHE A 412 29.40 -5.41 56.06
C PHE A 412 29.33 -4.02 55.43
N SER A 413 30.14 -3.80 54.41
CA SER A 413 30.17 -2.55 53.64
C SER A 413 29.57 -2.75 52.26
N VAL A 414 28.64 -1.88 51.88
CA VAL A 414 28.10 -1.83 50.52
C VAL A 414 28.98 -0.89 49.70
N GLU A 415 29.62 -1.42 48.66
CA GLU A 415 30.44 -0.62 47.74
C GLU A 415 29.57 0.38 46.95
N ASN A 416 30.21 1.46 46.48
CA ASN A 416 29.58 2.42 45.57
C ASN A 416 30.26 2.34 44.21
N LEU A 417 29.61 1.69 43.26
CA LEU A 417 30.06 1.54 41.88
C LEU A 417 29.24 2.41 40.92
N GLY A 418 28.91 3.63 41.33
CA GLY A 418 28.19 4.62 40.49
C GLY A 418 26.66 4.55 40.59
N VAL A 419 26.11 3.56 41.31
CA VAL A 419 24.68 3.47 41.62
C VAL A 419 24.46 3.84 43.10
N GLY A 420 23.65 4.87 43.37
CA GLY A 420 23.51 5.44 44.72
C GLY A 420 22.75 4.56 45.74
N SER A 421 21.92 3.64 45.27
CA SER A 421 21.18 2.69 46.11
C SER A 421 21.02 1.37 45.36
N VAL A 422 21.34 0.26 46.01
CA VAL A 422 21.36 -1.08 45.41
C VAL A 422 20.38 -2.02 46.11
N PRO A 423 19.79 -2.97 45.37
CA PRO A 423 18.93 -3.99 45.97
C PRO A 423 19.76 -4.92 46.86
N ALA A 424 19.20 -5.30 47.99
CA ALA A 424 19.79 -6.24 48.92
C ALA A 424 18.74 -7.24 49.42
N ASP A 425 19.09 -8.51 49.38
CA ASP A 425 18.29 -9.57 49.98
C ASP A 425 18.75 -9.82 51.40
N VAL A 426 17.79 -9.78 52.33
CA VAL A 426 18.03 -9.97 53.75
C VAL A 426 17.12 -11.07 54.23
N GLY A 427 17.69 -12.10 54.86
CA GLY A 427 16.91 -13.20 55.39
C GLY A 427 17.76 -14.19 56.16
N CYS A 428 17.09 -15.24 56.63
CA CYS A 428 17.72 -16.39 57.24
C CYS A 428 16.99 -17.68 56.87
N ASN A 429 17.68 -18.80 57.03
CA ASN A 429 17.06 -20.10 57.02
C ASN A 429 17.36 -20.81 58.35
N PHE A 430 16.39 -21.61 58.76
CA PHE A 430 16.51 -22.44 59.95
C PHE A 430 15.91 -23.81 59.66
N ARG A 431 16.67 -24.88 59.89
CA ARG A 431 16.19 -26.25 59.77
C ARG A 431 16.79 -27.14 60.84
N THR A 432 16.08 -28.20 61.18
CA THR A 432 16.53 -29.23 62.11
C THR A 432 16.75 -30.56 61.39
N THR A 433 17.67 -31.38 61.88
CA THR A 433 17.86 -32.76 61.35
C THR A 433 16.67 -33.67 61.64
N VAL A 434 15.85 -33.35 62.65
CA VAL A 434 14.64 -34.08 63.02
C VAL A 434 13.42 -33.16 62.93
N ARG A 435 12.45 -33.56 62.09
CA ARG A 435 11.23 -32.78 61.85
C ARG A 435 10.39 -32.65 63.12
N GLY A 436 10.08 -31.42 63.52
CA GLY A 436 9.21 -31.12 64.67
C GLY A 436 9.85 -31.33 66.03
N ALA A 437 11.18 -31.38 66.11
CA ALA A 437 11.89 -31.38 67.38
C ALA A 437 11.84 -29.97 68.01
N GLY A 438 11.60 -29.89 69.33
CA GLY A 438 11.70 -28.64 70.08
C GLY A 438 10.71 -27.53 69.73
N THR A 439 10.93 -26.35 70.30
CA THR A 439 10.31 -25.07 69.95
C THR A 439 11.42 -24.09 69.66
N HIS A 440 11.31 -23.37 68.54
CA HIS A 440 12.37 -22.49 68.05
C HIS A 440 11.80 -21.12 67.71
N ALA A 441 12.56 -20.07 68.04
CA ALA A 441 12.27 -18.71 67.57
C ALA A 441 13.51 -18.10 66.93
N GLN A 442 13.31 -17.35 65.86
CA GLN A 442 14.35 -16.65 65.09
C GLN A 442 14.00 -15.16 65.03
N SER A 443 15.03 -14.33 65.18
CA SER A 443 14.93 -12.90 64.97
C SER A 443 16.11 -12.41 64.16
N ILE A 444 15.85 -11.58 63.16
CA ILE A 444 16.86 -10.97 62.30
C ILE A 444 16.57 -9.48 62.19
N SER A 445 17.58 -8.65 62.39
CA SER A 445 17.49 -7.20 62.25
C SER A 445 18.65 -6.64 61.45
N LEU A 446 18.35 -5.63 60.62
CA LEU A 446 19.33 -4.88 59.86
C LEU A 446 19.35 -3.43 60.31
N THR A 447 20.52 -2.95 60.72
CA THR A 447 20.75 -1.57 61.16
C THR A 447 21.79 -0.87 60.30
N ASP A 448 21.63 0.45 60.10
CA ASP A 448 22.62 1.28 59.43
C ASP A 448 23.81 1.68 60.34
N SER A 449 24.76 2.42 59.77
CA SER A 449 25.94 2.94 60.48
C SER A 449 25.62 3.91 61.63
N SER A 450 24.42 4.48 61.69
CA SER A 450 23.93 5.34 62.77
C SER A 450 23.22 4.57 63.88
N GLY A 451 22.99 3.26 63.70
CA GLY A 451 22.22 2.41 64.57
C GLY A 451 20.70 2.51 64.35
N GLN A 452 20.26 3.11 63.25
CA GLN A 452 18.84 3.15 62.87
C GLN A 452 18.41 1.78 62.35
N LEU A 453 17.31 1.26 62.89
CA LEU A 453 16.68 0.02 62.43
C LEU A 453 16.03 0.25 61.05
N LEU A 454 16.44 -0.54 60.06
CA LEU A 454 15.91 -0.47 58.70
C LEU A 454 14.87 -1.55 58.43
N TRP A 455 15.11 -2.76 58.95
CA TRP A 455 14.21 -3.90 58.83
C TRP A 455 14.43 -4.87 59.99
N GLU A 456 13.36 -5.53 60.41
CA GLU A 456 13.36 -6.54 61.47
C GLU A 456 12.28 -7.60 61.21
N ASN A 457 12.60 -8.85 61.49
CA ASN A 457 11.67 -9.96 61.54
C ASN A 457 11.81 -10.63 62.92
N GLU A 458 10.72 -10.72 63.67
CA GLU A 458 10.66 -11.35 65.00
C GLU A 458 9.59 -12.45 64.98
N GLY A 459 9.92 -13.70 65.35
CA GLY A 459 8.91 -14.74 65.56
C GLY A 459 9.40 -16.19 65.44
N ASP A 460 8.45 -17.07 65.13
CA ASP A 460 8.66 -18.52 64.94
C ASP A 460 9.10 -18.87 63.50
N THR A 461 9.14 -17.89 62.60
CA THR A 461 9.51 -18.04 61.19
C THR A 461 10.64 -17.10 60.87
N CYS A 462 11.63 -17.59 60.14
CA CYS A 462 12.56 -16.69 59.48
C CYS A 462 12.06 -16.38 58.06
N ASP A 463 11.71 -15.12 57.83
CA ASP A 463 11.33 -14.62 56.51
C ASP A 463 12.51 -13.91 55.83
N SER A 464 12.48 -13.89 54.50
CA SER A 464 13.39 -13.10 53.66
C SER A 464 12.65 -11.92 53.05
N THR A 465 13.33 -10.79 52.89
CA THR A 465 12.84 -9.62 52.16
C THR A 465 13.90 -9.09 51.21
N THR A 466 13.46 -8.32 50.21
CA THR A 466 14.34 -7.51 49.37
C THR A 466 14.13 -6.05 49.72
N MET A 467 15.22 -5.31 49.90
CA MET A 467 15.17 -3.87 50.20
C MET A 467 16.30 -3.12 49.50
N TYR A 468 16.27 -1.79 49.55
CA TYR A 468 17.29 -0.95 48.93
C TYR A 468 18.23 -0.37 49.99
N LEU A 469 19.53 -0.63 49.84
CA LEU A 469 20.58 -0.10 50.70
C LEU A 469 21.36 1.00 49.98
N THR A 470 21.69 2.06 50.72
CA THR A 470 22.49 3.17 50.18
C THR A 470 23.94 2.73 50.00
N SER A 471 24.48 2.94 48.80
CA SER A 471 25.83 2.56 48.46
C SER A 471 26.88 3.41 49.18
N GLY A 472 28.03 2.82 49.50
CA GLY A 472 29.13 3.48 50.22
C GLY A 472 28.92 3.57 51.74
N GLN A 473 27.91 2.89 52.28
CA GLN A 473 27.63 2.81 53.71
C GLN A 473 27.95 1.43 54.29
N THR A 474 28.02 1.38 55.63
CA THR A 474 28.15 0.12 56.38
C THR A 474 26.85 -0.21 57.08
N TYR A 475 26.52 -1.49 57.09
CA TYR A 475 25.32 -2.04 57.70
C TYR A 475 25.70 -3.18 58.62
N THR A 476 24.90 -3.40 59.66
CA THR A 476 25.08 -4.52 60.59
C THR A 476 23.81 -5.35 60.59
N ILE A 477 23.97 -6.63 60.26
CA ILE A 477 22.93 -7.64 60.40
C ILE A 477 23.14 -8.37 61.73
N THR A 478 22.07 -8.50 62.51
CA THR A 478 22.06 -9.22 63.78
C THR A 478 21.04 -10.33 63.71
N PHE A 479 21.45 -11.56 64.00
CA PHE A 479 20.62 -12.73 64.02
C PHE A 479 20.61 -13.35 65.42
N VAL A 480 19.42 -13.63 65.94
CA VAL A 480 19.18 -14.27 67.22
C VAL A 480 18.36 -15.52 66.98
N THR A 481 18.85 -16.66 67.46
CA THR A 481 18.12 -17.93 67.43
C THR A 481 17.97 -18.47 68.84
N SER A 482 16.78 -18.92 69.19
CA SER A 482 16.50 -19.60 70.45
C SER A 482 15.86 -20.96 70.19
N SER A 483 16.30 -21.98 70.92
CA SER A 483 15.84 -23.36 70.81
C SER A 483 15.57 -23.95 72.20
N LEU A 484 14.38 -24.54 72.39
CA LEU A 484 13.94 -25.15 73.65
C LEU A 484 13.47 -26.59 73.43
N GLY A 485 13.81 -27.50 74.36
CA GLY A 485 13.30 -28.87 74.35
C GLY A 485 13.90 -29.76 73.25
N VAL A 486 15.18 -29.55 72.94
CA VAL A 486 15.95 -30.30 71.92
C VAL A 486 17.15 -30.98 72.59
N ASP A 487 17.35 -32.27 72.32
CA ASP A 487 18.43 -33.09 72.88
C ASP A 487 19.69 -33.12 71.99
N GLU A 488 20.76 -33.78 72.44
CA GLU A 488 22.04 -33.87 71.72
C GLU A 488 21.96 -34.60 70.36
N THR A 489 20.86 -35.31 70.07
CA THR A 489 20.68 -36.05 68.81
C THR A 489 20.16 -35.18 67.66
N VAL A 490 19.70 -33.97 67.97
CA VAL A 490 19.18 -33.00 66.99
C VAL A 490 20.23 -31.92 66.71
N THR A 491 20.49 -31.67 65.43
CA THR A 491 21.34 -30.56 64.98
C THR A 491 20.45 -29.48 64.36
N MET A 492 20.61 -28.27 64.84
CA MET A 492 20.03 -27.05 64.30
C MET A 492 21.02 -26.49 63.28
N ILE A 493 20.57 -26.35 62.04
CA ILE A 493 21.32 -25.78 60.94
C ILE A 493 20.68 -24.43 60.63
N THR A 494 21.46 -23.37 60.74
CA THR A 494 20.97 -22.01 60.51
C THR A 494 21.98 -21.20 59.72
N ASP A 495 21.44 -20.41 58.80
CA ASP A 495 22.18 -19.41 58.06
C ASP A 495 21.38 -18.10 58.07
N PHE A 496 22.10 -16.99 58.06
CA PHE A 496 21.53 -15.67 57.89
C PHE A 496 22.43 -14.88 56.95
N SER A 497 21.82 -14.05 56.10
CA SER A 497 22.57 -13.27 55.13
C SER A 497 21.84 -11.99 54.75
N ALA A 498 22.62 -10.94 54.58
CA ALA A 498 22.31 -9.73 53.86
C ALA A 498 23.28 -9.65 52.68
N VAL A 499 22.76 -9.78 51.45
CA VAL A 499 23.54 -9.74 50.21
C VAL A 499 23.11 -8.50 49.44
N ALA A 500 24.01 -7.52 49.30
CA ALA A 500 23.80 -6.34 48.49
C ALA A 500 24.34 -6.58 47.07
N TYR A 501 23.47 -6.56 46.08
CA TYR A 501 23.88 -6.77 44.70
C TYR A 501 24.49 -5.50 44.11
N GLN A 502 25.41 -5.64 43.15
CA GLN A 502 26.14 -4.51 42.56
C GLN A 502 25.91 -4.47 41.04
N PRO A 503 26.23 -3.36 40.35
CA PRO A 503 26.14 -3.29 38.89
C PRO A 503 26.94 -4.41 38.21
N LEU A 504 26.39 -4.95 37.13
CA LEU A 504 27.08 -5.88 36.26
C LEU A 504 28.23 -5.16 35.55
N LEU A 505 29.43 -5.72 35.66
CA LEU A 505 30.67 -5.19 35.10
C LEU A 505 31.20 -6.13 34.01
N LEU A 506 31.47 -5.59 32.81
CA LEU A 506 32.13 -6.35 31.74
C LEU A 506 33.52 -5.78 31.44
N LYS A 507 34.43 -6.66 31.02
CA LYS A 507 35.77 -6.32 30.51
C LYS A 507 35.69 -5.76 29.08
N GLU A 508 36.81 -5.29 28.55
CA GLU A 508 36.91 -4.82 27.15
C GLU A 508 36.63 -5.93 26.12
N ASP A 509 36.91 -7.20 26.46
CA ASP A 509 36.61 -8.37 25.64
C ASP A 509 35.14 -8.83 25.73
N GLY A 510 34.32 -8.11 26.51
CA GLY A 510 32.89 -8.39 26.68
C GLY A 510 32.54 -9.46 27.70
N THR A 511 33.51 -10.09 28.36
CA THR A 511 33.27 -11.08 29.42
C THR A 511 32.99 -10.44 30.77
N ALA A 512 32.39 -11.18 31.70
CA ALA A 512 32.17 -10.70 33.05
C ALA A 512 33.50 -10.46 33.79
N LEU A 513 33.63 -9.30 34.44
CA LEU A 513 34.79 -9.00 35.26
C LEU A 513 34.72 -9.75 36.60
N VAL A 514 35.68 -10.61 36.89
CA VAL A 514 35.83 -11.20 38.23
C VAL A 514 36.41 -10.16 39.18
N ARG A 515 35.59 -9.65 40.10
CA ARG A 515 35.92 -8.53 41.00
C ARG A 515 37.09 -8.84 41.94
N ALA A 516 37.29 -10.12 42.29
CA ALA A 516 38.39 -10.56 43.15
C ALA A 516 39.78 -10.38 42.50
N ASP A 517 39.86 -10.49 41.18
CA ASP A 517 41.12 -10.43 40.41
C ASP A 517 41.42 -9.02 39.87
N SER A 518 40.49 -8.09 40.07
CA SER A 518 40.59 -6.70 39.60
C SER A 518 41.36 -5.79 40.56
N THR A 519 42.33 -5.04 40.03
CA THR A 519 43.04 -3.98 40.75
C THR A 519 42.46 -2.58 40.51
N HIS A 520 41.32 -2.47 39.80
CA HIS A 520 40.70 -1.19 39.48
C HIS A 520 40.09 -0.52 40.73
N ASP A 521 40.10 0.82 40.75
CA ASP A 521 39.42 1.59 41.79
C ASP A 521 37.91 1.69 41.51
N ALA A 522 37.15 2.20 42.50
CA ALA A 522 35.68 2.23 42.41
C ALA A 522 35.16 3.08 41.25
N ASP A 523 35.87 4.17 40.89
CA ASP A 523 35.49 5.04 39.78
C ASP A 523 35.73 4.38 38.42
N ALA A 524 36.86 3.67 38.25
CA ALA A 524 37.13 2.88 37.04
C ALA A 524 36.14 1.73 36.89
N LEU A 525 35.77 1.05 38.00
CA LEU A 525 34.77 -0.02 37.99
C LEU A 525 33.37 0.50 37.68
N ALA A 526 32.99 1.67 38.21
CA ALA A 526 31.72 2.31 37.88
C ALA A 526 31.62 2.61 36.37
N ALA A 527 32.72 3.00 35.73
CA ALA A 527 32.77 3.22 34.28
C ALA A 527 32.63 1.94 33.44
N MET A 528 32.86 0.76 34.03
CA MET A 528 32.68 -0.55 33.40
C MET A 528 31.26 -1.13 33.59
N SER A 529 30.38 -0.40 34.31
CA SER A 529 28.98 -0.77 34.46
C SER A 529 28.21 -0.53 33.16
N ILE A 530 27.16 -1.32 32.94
CA ILE A 530 26.41 -1.29 31.68
C ILE A 530 25.01 -0.71 31.87
N SER A 531 24.68 0.26 31.03
CA SER A 531 23.32 0.78 30.89
C SER A 531 22.41 -0.31 30.37
N ASN A 532 21.25 -0.49 31.01
CA ASN A 532 20.26 -1.44 30.57
C ASN A 532 19.55 -0.95 29.28
N PRO A 533 19.75 -1.61 28.12
CA PRO A 533 19.09 -1.21 26.88
C PRO A 533 17.57 -1.47 26.91
N THR A 534 17.10 -2.25 27.89
CA THR A 534 15.69 -2.63 28.07
C THR A 534 14.97 -1.81 29.14
N PHE A 535 15.64 -0.78 29.68
CA PHE A 535 15.03 0.14 30.63
C PHE A 535 13.78 0.80 30.04
N HIS A 536 12.67 0.75 30.79
CA HIS A 536 11.36 1.23 30.35
C HIS A 536 10.81 0.55 29.09
N LYS A 537 11.23 -0.68 28.81
CA LYS A 537 10.64 -1.52 27.76
C LYS A 537 9.62 -2.47 28.38
N ASN A 538 8.37 -2.38 27.94
CA ASN A 538 7.28 -3.22 28.46
C ASN A 538 7.59 -4.71 28.17
N PRO A 539 7.63 -5.60 29.18
CA PRO A 539 7.78 -7.05 29.00
C PRO A 539 6.77 -7.66 28.03
N LYS A 540 5.58 -7.05 27.95
CA LYS A 540 4.49 -7.40 27.03
C LYS A 540 4.31 -6.35 25.92
N SER A 541 5.41 -5.70 25.52
CA SER A 541 5.38 -4.64 24.51
C SER A 541 4.77 -5.10 23.19
N LEU A 542 5.03 -6.35 22.80
CA LEU A 542 4.47 -6.97 21.61
C LEU A 542 2.94 -7.07 21.68
N ASP A 543 2.40 -7.61 22.78
CA ASP A 543 0.95 -7.67 23.04
C ASP A 543 0.33 -6.28 22.98
N ALA A 544 0.96 -5.28 23.62
CA ALA A 544 0.47 -3.91 23.63
C ALA A 544 0.41 -3.29 22.21
N LYS A 545 1.47 -3.46 21.42
CA LYS A 545 1.54 -3.02 20.01
C LYS A 545 0.48 -3.70 19.16
N LEU A 546 0.25 -4.99 19.38
CA LEU A 546 -0.71 -5.75 18.60
C LEU A 546 -2.16 -5.41 19.00
N VAL A 547 -2.48 -5.23 20.29
CA VAL A 547 -3.80 -4.74 20.74
C VAL A 547 -4.10 -3.39 20.11
N TYR A 548 -3.13 -2.49 20.08
CA TYR A 548 -3.23 -1.21 19.37
C TYR A 548 -3.50 -1.41 17.86
N SER A 549 -2.82 -2.38 17.24
CA SER A 549 -2.91 -2.63 15.80
C SER A 549 -4.28 -3.12 15.33
N LEU A 550 -5.10 -3.66 16.24
CA LEU A 550 -6.47 -4.10 15.95
C LEU A 550 -7.42 -2.97 15.57
N PHE A 551 -7.13 -1.74 15.98
CA PHE A 551 -8.09 -0.64 15.85
C PHE A 551 -7.58 0.47 14.93
N ILE A 552 -6.49 1.14 15.30
CA ILE A 552 -6.08 2.38 14.62
C ILE A 552 -5.54 2.12 13.20
N PRO A 553 -4.65 1.14 12.97
CA PRO A 553 -4.16 0.84 11.62
C PRO A 553 -5.25 0.40 10.64
N CYS A 554 -6.28 -0.31 11.14
CA CYS A 554 -7.45 -0.69 10.33
C CYS A 554 -8.15 0.53 9.74
N LEU A 555 -8.26 1.61 10.53
CA LEU A 555 -8.79 2.89 10.05
C LEU A 555 -7.90 3.54 9.01
N GLY A 556 -6.58 3.30 9.03
CA GLY A 556 -5.65 3.71 7.98
C GLY A 556 -5.92 3.05 6.64
N VAL A 557 -6.18 1.74 6.64
CA VAL A 557 -6.62 1.01 5.43
C VAL A 557 -7.95 1.58 4.91
N GLY A 558 -8.91 1.81 5.82
CA GLY A 558 -10.17 2.49 5.48
C GLY A 558 -9.98 3.87 4.87
N ALA A 559 -9.07 4.68 5.42
CA ALA A 559 -8.78 6.02 4.92
C ALA A 559 -8.15 6.00 3.51
N MET A 560 -7.28 5.04 3.24
CA MET A 560 -6.68 4.85 1.90
C MET A 560 -7.76 4.50 0.87
N VAL A 561 -8.64 3.54 1.18
CA VAL A 561 -9.77 3.17 0.32
C VAL A 561 -10.71 4.36 0.13
N PHE A 562 -11.02 5.10 1.19
CA PHE A 562 -11.85 6.29 1.10
C PHE A 562 -11.26 7.35 0.15
N LEU A 563 -9.96 7.63 0.29
CA LEU A 563 -9.26 8.61 -0.54
C LEU A 563 -9.25 8.19 -2.02
N LEU A 564 -8.95 6.93 -2.30
CA LEU A 564 -8.96 6.36 -3.65
C LEU A 564 -10.37 6.45 -4.28
N MET A 565 -11.39 5.92 -3.59
CA MET A 565 -12.76 5.92 -4.09
C MET A 565 -13.31 7.33 -4.27
N ARG A 566 -12.98 8.27 -3.37
CA ARG A 566 -13.43 9.67 -3.47
C ARG A 566 -12.72 10.47 -4.55
N ASN A 567 -11.49 10.11 -4.90
CA ASN A 567 -10.81 10.68 -6.07
C ASN A 567 -11.57 10.28 -7.35
N MET A 568 -11.87 8.99 -7.49
CA MET A 568 -12.63 8.46 -8.63
C MET A 568 -14.02 9.09 -8.72
N ALA A 569 -14.77 9.17 -7.62
CA ALA A 569 -16.14 9.71 -7.62
C ALA A 569 -16.24 11.19 -8.07
N ARG A 570 -15.24 12.02 -7.75
CA ARG A 570 -15.30 13.47 -7.97
C ARG A 570 -15.20 13.92 -9.42
N GLY A 571 -14.42 13.23 -10.24
CA GLY A 571 -14.34 13.55 -11.68
C GLY A 571 -15.70 13.33 -12.35
N TYR A 572 -16.37 12.23 -12.00
CA TYR A 572 -17.66 11.84 -12.57
C TYR A 572 -18.85 12.66 -12.05
N GLU A 573 -18.89 12.98 -10.75
CA GLU A 573 -20.00 13.71 -10.13
C GLU A 573 -20.03 15.20 -10.54
N TRP A 574 -18.88 15.79 -10.90
CA TRP A 574 -18.79 17.18 -11.33
C TRP A 574 -19.35 17.41 -12.74
N GLU A 575 -19.02 16.54 -13.71
CA GLU A 575 -19.55 16.65 -15.08
C GLU A 575 -21.06 16.38 -15.15
N MET A 576 -21.54 15.43 -14.34
CA MET A 576 -22.96 15.05 -14.35
C MET A 576 -23.88 16.15 -13.80
N ASN A 577 -23.47 16.87 -12.76
CA ASN A 577 -24.28 17.95 -12.17
C ASN A 577 -24.47 19.16 -13.09
N LYS A 578 -23.78 19.21 -14.23
CA LYS A 578 -24.02 20.21 -15.28
C LYS A 578 -25.23 19.85 -16.16
N CYS A 579 -25.62 18.58 -16.25
CA CYS A 579 -26.69 18.15 -17.15
C CYS A 579 -28.09 18.40 -16.54
N TYR A 580 -28.96 19.10 -17.28
CA TYR A 580 -30.36 19.33 -16.90
C TYR A 580 -31.37 18.58 -17.80
N GLY A 581 -30.91 17.64 -18.63
CA GLY A 581 -31.80 16.75 -19.39
C GLY A 581 -32.53 17.39 -20.58
N CYS A 582 -31.86 18.26 -21.33
CA CYS A 582 -32.44 18.91 -22.52
C CYS A 582 -32.52 18.03 -23.78
N ASP A 583 -31.92 16.84 -23.77
CA ASP A 583 -31.86 15.86 -24.86
C ASP A 583 -31.24 16.35 -26.20
N LEU A 584 -30.63 17.54 -26.26
CA LEU A 584 -29.94 18.03 -27.49
C LEU A 584 -28.77 17.15 -27.93
N CYS A 585 -28.06 16.55 -26.97
CA CYS A 585 -26.99 15.61 -27.26
C CYS A 585 -27.48 14.30 -27.89
N ASP A 586 -28.74 13.91 -27.61
CA ASP A 586 -29.41 12.77 -28.24
C ASP A 586 -29.69 13.11 -29.70
N ASP A 587 -30.35 14.24 -29.97
CA ASP A 587 -30.64 14.70 -31.34
C ASP A 587 -29.39 14.87 -32.22
N ALA A 588 -28.28 15.31 -31.66
CA ALA A 588 -27.01 15.46 -32.39
C ALA A 588 -26.23 14.14 -32.56
N CYS A 589 -26.62 13.04 -31.90
CA CYS A 589 -25.86 11.80 -31.88
C CYS A 589 -26.08 10.98 -33.17
N PRO A 590 -25.04 10.75 -34.02
CA PRO A 590 -25.20 10.01 -35.27
C PRO A 590 -25.61 8.54 -35.08
N ILE A 591 -25.38 7.98 -33.89
CA ILE A 591 -25.70 6.58 -33.55
C ILE A 591 -27.22 6.33 -33.54
N ARG A 592 -28.04 7.39 -33.40
CA ARG A 592 -29.50 7.28 -33.47
C ARG A 592 -30.01 6.69 -34.77
N LEU A 593 -29.28 6.88 -35.87
CA LEU A 593 -29.68 6.43 -37.19
C LEU A 593 -29.82 4.91 -37.30
N PHE A 594 -29.13 4.15 -36.46
CA PHE A 594 -29.18 2.68 -36.49
C PHE A 594 -29.65 2.03 -35.18
N ASN A 595 -29.76 2.77 -34.08
CA ASN A 595 -30.40 2.30 -32.84
C ASN A 595 -31.91 2.59 -32.76
N ALA A 596 -32.57 2.79 -33.92
CA ALA A 596 -34.02 2.96 -34.05
C ALA A 596 -34.65 4.08 -33.20
N GLY A 597 -33.86 5.10 -32.81
CA GLY A 597 -34.36 6.30 -32.14
C GLY A 597 -34.61 6.16 -30.62
N ASP A 598 -34.17 5.08 -29.99
CA ASP A 598 -34.15 4.98 -28.52
C ASP A 598 -33.30 6.11 -27.91
N LYS A 599 -33.71 6.64 -26.76
CA LYS A 599 -33.02 7.77 -26.10
C LYS A 599 -31.59 7.39 -25.73
N LEU A 600 -30.60 7.90 -26.46
CA LEU A 600 -29.17 7.74 -26.18
C LEU A 600 -28.72 8.75 -25.14
N ASN A 601 -29.16 8.55 -23.90
CA ASN A 601 -28.52 9.24 -22.79
C ASN A 601 -27.40 8.37 -22.22
N ILE A 602 -26.36 8.12 -23.04
CA ILE A 602 -25.22 7.24 -22.70
C ILE A 602 -24.67 7.60 -21.31
N ILE A 603 -24.59 8.89 -20.96
CA ILE A 603 -24.13 9.32 -19.63
C ILE A 603 -25.14 8.97 -18.53
N TYR A 604 -26.43 9.29 -18.69
CA TYR A 604 -27.46 9.05 -17.68
C TYR A 604 -27.79 7.56 -17.49
N ASN A 605 -27.85 6.80 -18.59
CA ASN A 605 -28.20 5.38 -18.60
C ASN A 605 -27.04 4.54 -18.05
N THR A 606 -25.81 4.81 -18.50
CA THR A 606 -24.59 4.20 -17.93
C THR A 606 -24.40 4.57 -16.44
N TRP A 607 -24.88 5.75 -16.01
CA TRP A 607 -24.89 6.16 -14.60
C TRP A 607 -25.93 5.40 -13.76
N ASN A 608 -27.15 5.23 -14.28
CA ASN A 608 -28.19 4.45 -13.62
C ASN A 608 -27.94 2.93 -13.67
N ASN A 609 -26.95 2.49 -14.43
CA ASN A 609 -26.69 1.08 -14.76
C ASN A 609 -27.94 0.47 -15.45
N GLU A 610 -28.61 1.31 -16.23
CA GLU A 610 -29.62 0.94 -17.21
C GLU A 610 -28.86 0.75 -18.51
N ASP A 611 -28.74 -0.50 -18.96
CA ASP A 611 -28.21 -0.79 -20.28
C ASP A 611 -29.29 -0.33 -21.27
N ASP A 612 -29.06 0.79 -21.94
CA ASP A 612 -29.96 1.41 -22.91
C ASP A 612 -29.95 0.69 -24.26
N GLY A 613 -29.31 -0.48 -24.33
CA GLY A 613 -29.18 -1.24 -25.57
C GLY A 613 -28.16 -0.63 -26.53
N VAL A 614 -27.40 0.38 -26.11
CA VAL A 614 -26.31 0.98 -26.88
C VAL A 614 -24.98 0.61 -26.25
N PRO A 615 -24.24 -0.36 -26.83
CA PRO A 615 -22.92 -0.71 -26.34
C PRO A 615 -22.02 0.54 -26.25
N LEU A 616 -21.31 0.74 -25.13
CA LEU A 616 -20.35 1.84 -24.92
C LEU A 616 -19.38 2.03 -26.11
N TYR A 617 -19.05 0.93 -26.77
CA TYR A 617 -18.15 0.90 -27.93
C TYR A 617 -18.81 1.28 -29.27
N SER A 618 -20.14 1.45 -29.30
CA SER A 618 -20.85 2.08 -30.43
C SER A 618 -20.57 3.58 -30.51
N CYS A 619 -20.11 4.21 -29.42
CA CYS A 619 -19.76 5.63 -29.40
C CYS A 619 -18.65 5.94 -30.41
N LEU A 620 -18.95 6.81 -31.38
CA LEU A 620 -18.02 7.25 -32.43
C LEU A 620 -17.01 8.30 -31.94
N THR A 621 -17.12 8.79 -30.70
CA THR A 621 -16.22 9.79 -30.10
C THR A 621 -16.00 11.02 -31.02
N CYS A 622 -17.08 11.42 -31.70
CA CYS A 622 -17.06 12.44 -32.75
C CYS A 622 -17.37 13.85 -32.24
N THR A 623 -17.53 14.04 -30.91
CA THR A 623 -17.75 15.34 -30.25
C THR A 623 -19.06 16.07 -30.61
N ALA A 624 -19.95 15.48 -31.41
CA ALA A 624 -21.23 16.09 -31.76
C ALA A 624 -22.09 16.44 -30.53
N CYS A 625 -22.17 15.52 -29.56
CA CYS A 625 -22.93 15.71 -28.32
C CYS A 625 -22.33 16.77 -27.39
N THR A 626 -21.00 16.85 -27.30
CA THR A 626 -20.28 17.88 -26.53
C THR A 626 -20.56 19.26 -27.11
N ASN A 627 -20.47 19.42 -28.42
CA ASN A 627 -20.72 20.70 -29.10
C ASN A 627 -22.19 21.13 -29.03
N ALA A 628 -23.12 20.19 -29.14
CA ALA A 628 -24.55 20.47 -29.00
C ALA A 628 -24.97 20.80 -27.54
N CYS A 629 -24.10 20.57 -26.55
CA CYS A 629 -24.46 20.70 -25.14
C CYS A 629 -24.46 22.17 -24.67
N PRO A 630 -25.60 22.74 -24.25
CA PRO A 630 -25.67 24.12 -23.78
C PRO A 630 -25.00 24.34 -22.41
N GLN A 631 -24.61 23.26 -21.73
CA GLN A 631 -23.91 23.29 -20.43
C GLN A 631 -22.44 22.92 -20.55
N LEU A 632 -21.95 22.68 -21.77
CA LEU A 632 -20.56 22.30 -22.03
C LEU A 632 -20.17 21.06 -21.20
N VAL A 633 -21.07 20.08 -21.17
CA VAL A 633 -20.75 18.75 -20.64
C VAL A 633 -19.78 18.10 -21.63
N ASP A 634 -18.62 17.71 -21.13
CA ASP A 634 -17.62 17.03 -21.94
C ASP A 634 -17.91 15.53 -21.99
N TYR A 635 -18.67 15.11 -23.01
CA TYR A 635 -19.01 13.71 -23.23
C TYR A 635 -17.78 12.89 -23.67
N ASP A 636 -16.81 13.52 -24.32
CA ASP A 636 -15.65 12.83 -24.87
C ASP A 636 -14.73 12.36 -23.74
N SER A 637 -14.47 13.22 -22.75
CA SER A 637 -13.76 12.87 -21.52
C SER A 637 -14.48 11.75 -20.76
N TYR A 638 -15.82 11.77 -20.70
CA TYR A 638 -16.56 10.69 -20.05
C TYR A 638 -16.32 9.34 -20.72
N ILE A 639 -16.39 9.28 -22.05
CA ILE A 639 -16.19 8.05 -22.82
C ILE A 639 -14.75 7.55 -22.67
N ASP A 640 -13.75 8.45 -22.74
CA ASP A 640 -12.34 8.13 -22.52
C ASP A 640 -12.15 7.45 -21.14
N ILE A 641 -12.57 8.11 -20.06
CA ILE A 641 -12.40 7.55 -18.70
C ILE A 641 -13.18 6.24 -18.54
N ARG A 642 -14.40 6.13 -19.09
CA ARG A 642 -15.18 4.88 -18.97
C ARG A 642 -14.55 3.70 -19.71
N ARG A 643 -14.02 3.92 -20.92
CA ARG A 643 -13.32 2.86 -21.66
C ARG A 643 -12.02 2.46 -20.96
N ASN A 644 -11.29 3.40 -20.37
CA ASN A 644 -10.06 3.14 -19.59
C ASN A 644 -10.31 2.30 -18.32
N LEU A 645 -11.52 2.30 -17.76
CA LEU A 645 -11.88 1.46 -16.61
C LEU A 645 -12.24 0.01 -16.99
N ILE A 646 -12.37 -0.31 -18.28
CA ILE A 646 -12.72 -1.65 -18.74
C ILE A 646 -11.45 -2.50 -18.83
N VAL A 647 -11.36 -3.50 -17.97
CA VAL A 647 -10.27 -4.48 -17.99
C VAL A 647 -10.41 -5.38 -19.21
N GLY A 648 -9.35 -5.48 -20.01
CA GLY A 648 -9.30 -6.32 -21.22
C GLY A 648 -9.58 -5.60 -22.53
N GLY A 649 -9.87 -4.29 -22.50
CA GLY A 649 -10.09 -3.49 -23.71
C GLY A 649 -11.45 -3.74 -24.38
N PRO A 650 -11.61 -3.35 -25.65
CA PRO A 650 -12.88 -3.49 -26.34
C PRO A 650 -13.26 -4.94 -26.62
N PRO A 651 -14.56 -5.27 -26.69
CA PRO A 651 -15.02 -6.59 -27.12
C PRO A 651 -14.49 -6.91 -28.51
N ALA A 652 -14.04 -8.14 -28.73
CA ALA A 652 -13.53 -8.59 -30.04
C ALA A 652 -14.56 -8.42 -31.17
N THR A 653 -15.86 -8.42 -30.86
CA THR A 653 -16.95 -8.19 -31.83
C THR A 653 -16.96 -6.77 -32.40
N GLU A 654 -16.38 -5.80 -31.70
CA GLU A 654 -16.33 -4.39 -32.12
C GLU A 654 -15.04 -4.02 -32.84
N ILE A 655 -14.08 -4.95 -32.94
CA ILE A 655 -12.76 -4.73 -33.55
C ILE A 655 -12.64 -5.63 -34.79
N PRO A 656 -13.12 -5.18 -35.96
CA PRO A 656 -13.01 -5.96 -37.20
C PRO A 656 -11.55 -6.09 -37.66
N HIS A 657 -10.71 -5.10 -37.33
CA HIS A 657 -9.31 -4.94 -37.74
C HIS A 657 -8.32 -5.49 -36.69
N THR A 658 -8.54 -6.74 -36.25
CA THR A 658 -7.78 -7.35 -35.13
C THR A 658 -6.28 -7.47 -35.39
N VAL A 659 -5.86 -7.64 -36.64
CA VAL A 659 -4.43 -7.75 -37.01
C VAL A 659 -3.74 -6.40 -36.84
N LEU A 660 -4.32 -5.32 -37.37
CA LEU A 660 -3.76 -3.98 -37.17
C LEU A 660 -3.71 -3.62 -35.69
N GLN A 661 -4.76 -3.92 -34.93
CA GLN A 661 -4.74 -3.71 -33.48
C GLN A 661 -3.59 -4.47 -32.80
N ALA A 662 -3.38 -5.73 -33.16
CA ALA A 662 -2.32 -6.56 -32.60
C ALA A 662 -0.92 -6.05 -32.97
N VAL A 663 -0.71 -5.60 -34.22
CA VAL A 663 0.55 -4.99 -34.66
C VAL A 663 0.85 -3.72 -33.85
N LEU A 664 -0.13 -2.84 -33.69
CA LEU A 664 0.02 -1.61 -32.92
C LEU A 664 0.27 -1.86 -31.43
N ALA A 665 -0.35 -2.91 -30.87
CA ALA A 665 -0.08 -3.33 -29.51
C ALA A 665 1.35 -3.90 -29.35
N ALA A 666 1.82 -4.69 -30.32
CA ALA A 666 3.18 -5.23 -30.32
C ALA A 666 4.23 -4.12 -30.48
N GLU A 667 3.95 -3.10 -31.30
CA GLU A 667 4.83 -1.92 -31.41
C GLU A 667 5.02 -1.20 -30.08
N ALA A 668 4.06 -1.26 -29.16
CA ALA A 668 4.16 -0.57 -27.88
C ALA A 668 5.14 -1.22 -26.91
N GLU A 669 5.53 -2.47 -27.13
CA GLU A 669 6.47 -3.17 -26.25
C GLU A 669 7.90 -2.62 -26.40
N GLU A 670 8.67 -2.70 -25.31
CA GLU A 670 10.02 -2.11 -25.22
C GLU A 670 11.03 -2.84 -26.12
N ASP A 671 10.86 -4.15 -26.33
CA ASP A 671 11.71 -4.95 -27.22
C ASP A 671 11.54 -4.55 -28.70
N ALA A 672 10.39 -3.99 -29.06
CA ALA A 672 10.17 -3.43 -30.39
C ALA A 672 11.01 -2.17 -30.65
N ASP A 673 11.52 -1.47 -29.62
CA ASP A 673 12.34 -0.26 -29.78
C ASP A 673 13.59 -0.50 -30.64
N GLU A 674 14.17 -1.70 -30.57
CA GLU A 674 15.37 -2.07 -31.34
C GLU A 674 15.13 -2.13 -32.86
N ALA A 675 13.87 -2.26 -33.29
CA ALA A 675 13.50 -2.29 -34.71
C ALA A 675 13.42 -0.88 -35.34
N PHE A 676 13.47 0.18 -34.54
CA PHE A 676 13.36 1.56 -34.99
C PHE A 676 14.74 2.25 -34.99
N ILE A 677 14.96 3.12 -35.97
CA ILE A 677 16.24 3.80 -36.19
C ILE A 677 16.52 4.79 -35.04
N SER A 678 17.78 4.82 -34.57
CA SER A 678 18.23 5.75 -33.52
C SER A 678 18.13 7.22 -33.99
N VAL A 679 18.12 8.18 -33.06
CA VAL A 679 18.07 9.60 -33.46
C VAL A 679 19.38 10.02 -34.13
N GLU A 680 20.49 9.44 -33.67
CA GLU A 680 21.84 9.70 -34.17
C GLU A 680 22.05 9.20 -35.61
N ASP A 681 21.37 8.12 -35.99
CA ASP A 681 21.50 7.49 -37.31
C ASP A 681 20.40 7.93 -38.30
N TYR A 682 19.34 8.59 -37.83
CA TYR A 682 18.24 9.01 -38.69
C TYR A 682 18.56 10.36 -39.37
N PRO A 683 18.34 10.51 -40.70
CA PRO A 683 18.76 11.69 -41.45
C PRO A 683 17.81 12.87 -41.25
N ILE A 684 17.93 13.57 -40.11
CA ILE A 684 17.16 14.79 -39.82
C ILE A 684 17.92 16.01 -40.32
N ASP A 685 17.38 16.68 -41.33
CA ASP A 685 18.01 17.81 -42.02
C ASP A 685 17.23 19.13 -41.95
N SER A 686 16.00 19.11 -41.41
CA SER A 686 15.15 20.29 -41.23
C SER A 686 14.62 20.44 -39.80
N SER A 687 14.31 21.68 -39.41
CA SER A 687 13.56 21.99 -38.17
C SER A 687 12.07 21.64 -38.25
N VAL A 688 11.58 21.22 -39.42
CA VAL A 688 10.21 20.76 -39.65
C VAL A 688 10.23 19.27 -39.97
N GLY A 689 9.47 18.48 -39.23
CA GLY A 689 9.29 17.04 -39.48
C GLY A 689 7.87 16.72 -39.95
N TYR A 690 7.74 15.86 -40.95
CA TYR A 690 6.45 15.34 -41.44
C TYR A 690 6.25 13.90 -41.00
N TYR A 691 5.16 13.64 -40.27
CA TYR A 691 4.75 12.30 -39.87
C TYR A 691 3.59 11.81 -40.76
N PRO A 692 3.78 10.73 -41.56
CA PRO A 692 2.78 10.23 -42.50
C PRO A 692 1.60 9.51 -41.83
N GLY A 693 1.70 9.17 -40.54
CA GLY A 693 0.72 8.30 -39.89
C GLY A 693 0.91 6.84 -40.26
N CYS A 694 -0.16 6.06 -40.12
CA CYS A 694 -0.18 4.63 -40.39
C CYS A 694 -0.70 4.27 -41.80
N VAL A 695 -0.65 5.19 -42.77
CA VAL A 695 -1.25 5.02 -44.10
C VAL A 695 -0.80 3.73 -44.81
N ASP A 696 0.51 3.40 -44.76
CA ASP A 696 1.04 2.17 -45.36
C ASP A 696 0.47 0.89 -44.71
N TYR A 697 0.24 0.92 -43.40
CA TYR A 697 -0.36 -0.21 -42.68
C TYR A 697 -1.83 -0.36 -43.02
N ILE A 698 -2.54 0.76 -43.19
CA ILE A 698 -3.95 0.75 -43.63
C ILE A 698 -4.04 0.20 -45.05
N ASP A 699 -3.15 0.63 -45.96
CA ASP A 699 -3.11 0.09 -47.33
C ASP A 699 -2.85 -1.41 -47.33
N GLN A 700 -1.87 -1.90 -46.56
CA GLN A 700 -1.61 -3.33 -46.43
C GLN A 700 -2.83 -4.09 -45.88
N GLU A 701 -3.43 -3.62 -44.79
CA GLU A 701 -4.61 -4.25 -44.22
C GLU A 701 -5.76 -4.33 -45.22
N MET A 702 -5.97 -3.26 -45.99
CA MET A 702 -7.03 -3.19 -46.99
C MET A 702 -6.70 -4.10 -48.18
N VAL A 703 -5.44 -4.18 -48.63
CA VAL A 703 -5.00 -5.10 -49.71
C VAL A 703 -5.17 -6.58 -49.33
N PHE A 704 -4.95 -6.95 -48.06
CA PHE A 704 -5.12 -8.33 -47.59
C PHE A 704 -6.57 -8.70 -47.23
N SER A 705 -7.52 -7.76 -47.34
CA SER A 705 -8.94 -8.06 -47.20
C SER A 705 -9.45 -8.82 -48.44
N HIS A 706 -10.08 -9.98 -48.22
CA HIS A 706 -10.72 -10.82 -49.24
C HIS A 706 -11.82 -10.13 -50.07
N VAL A 707 -12.11 -8.86 -49.78
CA VAL A 707 -13.17 -8.03 -50.41
C VAL A 707 -12.58 -6.86 -51.21
N ASN A 708 -11.25 -6.67 -51.21
CA ASN A 708 -10.65 -5.52 -51.88
C ASN A 708 -10.35 -5.83 -53.36
N GLU A 709 -11.07 -5.14 -54.26
CA GLU A 709 -10.78 -5.04 -55.70
C GLU A 709 -10.17 -3.68 -56.09
N GLY A 710 -9.79 -2.85 -55.10
CA GLY A 710 -9.52 -1.42 -55.26
C GLY A 710 -8.08 -1.04 -55.59
N THR A 711 -7.95 0.08 -56.32
CA THR A 711 -6.73 0.82 -56.66
C THR A 711 -6.32 1.83 -55.58
N MET A 712 -6.73 1.61 -54.32
CA MET A 712 -6.52 2.57 -53.22
C MET A 712 -5.06 2.60 -52.79
N ASP A 713 -4.49 3.80 -52.71
CA ASP A 713 -3.11 4.09 -52.32
C ASP A 713 -3.13 5.32 -51.40
N LEU A 714 -3.27 5.10 -50.08
CA LEU A 714 -3.26 6.17 -49.09
C LEU A 714 -1.83 6.71 -48.88
N GLY A 715 -0.82 5.87 -49.15
CA GLY A 715 0.59 6.26 -49.20
C GLY A 715 0.86 7.45 -50.13
N ASP A 716 0.12 7.58 -51.23
CA ASP A 716 0.16 8.74 -52.14
C ASP A 716 -0.01 10.08 -51.43
N THR A 717 -0.76 10.15 -50.32
CA THR A 717 -0.91 11.39 -49.52
C THR A 717 0.44 11.90 -49.01
N THR A 718 1.36 11.00 -48.68
CA THR A 718 2.73 11.34 -48.26
C THR A 718 3.50 11.92 -49.43
N THR A 719 3.49 11.24 -50.59
CA THR A 719 4.15 11.73 -51.81
C THR A 719 3.62 13.11 -52.20
N ALA A 720 2.29 13.28 -52.19
CA ALA A 720 1.63 14.54 -52.47
C ALA A 720 2.06 15.66 -51.52
N ALA A 721 2.17 15.40 -50.21
CA ALA A 721 2.65 16.38 -49.24
C ALA A 721 4.06 16.86 -49.60
N PHE A 722 4.98 15.94 -49.90
CA PHE A 722 6.34 16.29 -50.33
C PHE A 722 6.39 17.02 -51.66
N THR A 723 5.57 16.64 -52.65
CA THR A 723 5.43 17.39 -53.91
C THR A 723 5.07 18.86 -53.65
N LEU A 724 4.13 19.12 -52.73
CA LEU A 724 3.76 20.49 -52.36
C LEU A 724 4.87 21.20 -51.58
N PHE A 725 5.51 20.54 -50.63
CA PHE A 725 6.62 21.14 -49.87
C PHE A 725 7.79 21.53 -50.77
N GLU A 726 8.17 20.65 -51.70
CA GLU A 726 9.21 20.91 -52.70
C GLU A 726 8.85 22.09 -53.61
N GLU A 727 7.62 22.15 -54.11
CA GLU A 727 7.16 23.25 -54.96
C GLU A 727 7.12 24.59 -54.20
N MET A 728 6.83 24.56 -52.89
CA MET A 728 6.92 25.73 -52.01
C MET A 728 8.36 26.07 -51.58
N GLY A 729 9.35 25.25 -51.92
CA GLY A 729 10.73 25.39 -51.46
C GLY A 729 10.89 25.23 -49.94
N GLN A 730 10.02 24.45 -49.29
CA GLN A 730 10.08 24.17 -47.86
C GLN A 730 10.89 22.89 -47.61
N GLU A 731 11.96 22.99 -46.82
CA GLU A 731 12.72 21.83 -46.36
C GLU A 731 11.96 21.14 -45.23
N VAL A 732 11.56 19.88 -45.41
CA VAL A 732 10.79 19.09 -44.43
C VAL A 732 11.39 17.70 -44.31
N THR A 733 11.71 17.27 -43.09
CA THR A 733 12.24 15.92 -42.82
C THR A 733 11.11 14.89 -42.80
N TYR A 734 11.22 13.79 -43.53
CA TYR A 734 10.30 12.66 -43.39
C TYR A 734 10.55 11.90 -42.09
N LEU A 735 9.55 11.80 -41.20
CA LEU A 735 9.60 11.03 -39.96
C LEU A 735 8.76 9.76 -40.11
N GLY A 736 9.35 8.74 -40.72
CA GLY A 736 8.68 7.50 -41.08
C GLY A 736 8.34 6.58 -39.91
N ARG A 737 7.69 5.46 -40.25
CA ARG A 737 7.31 4.38 -39.33
C ARG A 737 8.49 3.48 -38.93
N ASP A 738 9.66 3.72 -39.50
CA ASP A 738 10.96 3.19 -39.10
C ASP A 738 11.65 4.05 -38.01
N PHE A 739 11.15 5.27 -37.76
CA PHE A 739 11.65 6.18 -36.72
C PHE A 739 10.65 6.39 -35.59
N LEU A 740 9.40 6.74 -35.91
CA LEU A 740 8.31 6.94 -34.95
C LEU A 740 7.34 5.76 -34.90
N LYS A 741 6.93 5.41 -33.67
CA LYS A 741 5.82 4.49 -33.40
C LYS A 741 4.48 5.14 -33.72
N CYS A 742 3.40 4.37 -33.68
CA CYS A 742 2.06 4.87 -33.96
C CYS A 742 1.73 6.03 -33.00
N CYS A 743 0.92 6.99 -33.46
CA CYS A 743 0.46 8.10 -32.61
C CYS A 743 -0.41 7.64 -31.43
N GLY A 744 -0.91 6.40 -31.46
CA GLY A 744 -1.67 5.80 -30.37
C GLY A 744 -3.14 6.25 -30.31
N HIS A 745 -3.64 6.98 -31.32
CA HIS A 745 -5.02 7.48 -31.36
C HIS A 745 -6.05 6.38 -31.10
N ASP A 746 -5.91 5.25 -31.81
CA ASP A 746 -6.86 4.14 -31.73
C ASP A 746 -6.82 3.49 -30.35
N GLN A 747 -5.62 3.25 -29.81
CA GLN A 747 -5.41 2.64 -28.49
C GLN A 747 -6.03 3.49 -27.38
N LYS A 748 -5.82 4.82 -27.43
CA LYS A 748 -6.43 5.76 -26.48
C LYS A 748 -7.95 5.62 -26.48
N TRP A 749 -8.57 5.77 -27.64
CA TRP A 749 -10.03 5.77 -27.74
C TRP A 749 -10.66 4.38 -27.62
N GLN A 750 -9.89 3.30 -27.75
CA GLN A 750 -10.27 1.93 -27.41
C GLN A 750 -10.28 1.66 -25.89
N GLY A 751 -9.68 2.54 -25.07
CA GLY A 751 -9.51 2.33 -23.63
C GLY A 751 -8.24 1.56 -23.25
N MET A 752 -7.31 1.39 -24.20
CA MET A 752 -6.04 0.68 -24.00
C MET A 752 -4.96 1.66 -23.51
N SER A 753 -5.19 2.30 -22.37
CA SER A 753 -4.34 3.40 -21.88
C SER A 753 -2.89 2.99 -21.69
N GLU A 754 -2.63 1.76 -21.24
CA GLU A 754 -1.26 1.27 -21.06
C GLU A 754 -0.49 1.25 -22.38
N VAL A 755 -1.11 0.74 -23.46
CA VAL A 755 -0.51 0.70 -24.79
C VAL A 755 -0.31 2.11 -25.33
N PHE A 756 -1.31 2.99 -25.17
CA PHE A 756 -1.21 4.39 -25.56
C PHE A 756 -0.05 5.11 -24.86
N GLU A 757 0.08 4.98 -23.54
CA GLU A 757 1.14 5.65 -22.78
C GLU A 757 2.54 5.15 -23.15
N LYS A 758 2.70 3.85 -23.46
CA LYS A 758 3.98 3.31 -23.98
C LYS A 758 4.34 3.91 -25.34
N LEU A 759 3.39 3.95 -26.29
CA LEU A 759 3.59 4.56 -27.62
C LEU A 759 3.90 6.06 -27.50
N LYS A 760 3.15 6.77 -26.66
CA LYS A 760 3.34 8.19 -26.35
C LYS A 760 4.73 8.46 -25.79
N ALA A 761 5.15 7.72 -24.76
CA ALA A 761 6.45 7.92 -24.10
C ALA A 761 7.63 7.75 -25.07
N TYR A 762 7.59 6.72 -25.92
CA TYR A 762 8.61 6.49 -26.94
C TYR A 762 8.68 7.65 -27.95
N ASN A 763 7.54 8.03 -28.52
CA ASN A 763 7.47 9.09 -29.53
C ASN A 763 7.86 10.45 -28.96
N GLN A 764 7.41 10.80 -27.75
CA GLN A 764 7.81 12.04 -27.07
C GLN A 764 9.32 12.13 -26.87
N LYS A 765 9.95 11.01 -26.47
CA LYS A 765 11.40 10.94 -26.31
C LYS A 765 12.11 11.18 -27.64
N LYS A 766 11.70 10.49 -28.71
CA LYS A 766 12.29 10.66 -30.05
C LYS A 766 12.12 12.07 -30.60
N LEU A 767 10.90 12.62 -30.52
CA LEU A 767 10.61 13.98 -30.96
C LEU A 767 11.41 15.02 -30.17
N GLY A 768 11.50 14.89 -28.85
CA GLY A 768 12.32 15.79 -28.02
C GLY A 768 13.81 15.72 -28.30
N GLN A 769 14.33 14.56 -28.73
CA GLN A 769 15.73 14.35 -29.10
C GLN A 769 16.03 14.77 -30.56
N SER A 770 15.02 14.74 -31.44
CA SER A 770 15.17 15.06 -32.86
C SER A 770 15.59 16.50 -33.13
N GLY A 771 15.28 17.42 -32.21
CA GLY A 771 15.57 18.84 -32.36
C GLY A 771 14.68 19.58 -33.37
N ILE A 772 13.61 18.96 -33.87
CA ILE A 772 12.62 19.65 -34.70
C ILE A 772 11.79 20.62 -33.84
N ASP A 773 11.35 21.72 -34.44
CA ASP A 773 10.50 22.72 -33.78
C ASP A 773 9.03 22.58 -34.21
N THR A 774 8.76 22.00 -35.38
CA THR A 774 7.41 21.81 -35.92
C THR A 774 7.19 20.39 -36.43
N LEU A 775 6.12 19.74 -35.94
CA LEU A 775 5.63 18.44 -36.40
C LEU A 775 4.38 18.64 -37.27
N VAL A 776 4.45 18.22 -38.52
CA VAL A 776 3.36 18.30 -39.51
C VAL A 776 2.81 16.91 -39.79
N THR A 777 1.49 16.78 -39.95
CA THR A 777 0.87 15.52 -40.39
C THR A 777 -0.41 15.78 -41.19
N SER A 778 -0.69 14.91 -42.17
CA SER A 778 -1.92 14.98 -43.00
C SER A 778 -3.08 14.20 -42.41
N CYS A 779 -2.87 13.47 -41.30
CA CYS A 779 -3.93 12.71 -40.66
C CYS A 779 -4.55 13.50 -39.50
N ALA A 780 -5.83 13.86 -39.64
CA ALA A 780 -6.61 14.54 -38.61
C ALA A 780 -6.58 13.85 -37.24
N GLU A 781 -6.53 12.51 -37.21
CA GLU A 781 -6.42 11.75 -35.96
C GLU A 781 -5.04 11.89 -35.31
N CYS A 782 -3.97 11.78 -36.12
CA CYS A 782 -2.60 11.94 -35.64
C CYS A 782 -2.40 13.37 -35.12
N PHE A 783 -2.84 14.37 -35.90
CA PHE A 783 -2.75 15.78 -35.55
C PHE A 783 -3.40 16.06 -34.20
N ARG A 784 -4.68 15.68 -34.01
CA ARG A 784 -5.38 15.85 -32.74
C ARG A 784 -4.65 15.17 -31.58
N THR A 785 -4.13 13.96 -31.80
CA THR A 785 -3.51 13.16 -30.74
C THR A 785 -2.18 13.78 -30.29
N PHE A 786 -1.30 14.14 -31.23
CA PHE A 786 -0.06 14.85 -30.91
C PHE A 786 -0.31 16.23 -30.32
N ALA A 787 -1.34 16.95 -30.79
CA ALA A 787 -1.62 18.30 -30.29
C ALA A 787 -2.26 18.32 -28.89
N MET A 788 -3.13 17.34 -28.58
CA MET A 788 -3.96 17.37 -27.36
C MET A 788 -3.50 16.41 -26.27
N ASP A 789 -2.89 15.27 -26.62
CA ASP A 789 -2.58 14.21 -25.65
C ASP A 789 -1.09 14.07 -25.35
N TYR A 790 -0.22 14.55 -26.23
CA TYR A 790 1.22 14.52 -26.05
C TYR A 790 1.71 15.78 -25.32
N GLU A 791 2.76 15.64 -24.50
CA GLU A 791 3.46 16.77 -23.88
C GLU A 791 4.75 17.03 -24.68
N LEU A 792 4.66 17.91 -25.68
CA LEU A 792 5.78 18.20 -26.61
C LEU A 792 6.50 19.54 -26.31
N GLY A 793 6.26 20.12 -25.14
CA GLY A 793 6.89 21.40 -24.75
C GLY A 793 6.47 22.55 -25.67
N ASP A 794 7.45 23.24 -26.25
CA ASP A 794 7.23 24.38 -27.17
C ASP A 794 7.12 23.94 -28.65
N MET A 795 7.20 22.64 -28.95
CA MET A 795 7.07 22.12 -30.32
C MET A 795 5.68 22.40 -30.88
N LYS A 796 5.63 22.96 -32.09
CA LYS A 796 4.38 23.24 -32.79
C LYS A 796 3.89 21.99 -33.50
N VAL A 797 2.63 21.61 -33.30
CA VAL A 797 1.98 20.53 -34.06
C VAL A 797 1.01 21.18 -35.05
N MET A 798 1.07 20.79 -36.32
CA MET A 798 0.23 21.37 -37.38
C MET A 798 -0.38 20.31 -38.28
N HIS A 799 -1.61 20.55 -38.72
CA HIS A 799 -2.16 19.80 -39.86
C HIS A 799 -1.55 20.33 -41.17
N THR A 800 -1.37 19.47 -42.18
CA THR A 800 -0.77 19.89 -43.47
C THR A 800 -1.49 21.08 -44.09
N THR A 801 -2.82 21.16 -44.01
CA THR A 801 -3.59 22.29 -44.56
C THR A 801 -3.25 23.62 -43.88
N GLU A 802 -3.06 23.62 -42.56
CA GLU A 802 -2.63 24.82 -41.82
C GLU A 802 -1.19 25.19 -42.20
N PHE A 803 -0.31 24.18 -42.29
CA PHE A 803 1.10 24.38 -42.61
C PHE A 803 1.28 25.02 -44.00
N LEU A 804 0.54 24.55 -45.01
CA LEU A 804 0.59 25.13 -46.36
C LEU A 804 0.17 26.60 -46.35
N LEU A 805 -0.96 26.94 -45.71
CA LEU A 805 -1.45 28.32 -45.66
C LEU A 805 -0.52 29.25 -44.87
N GLU A 806 -0.01 28.80 -43.72
CA GLU A 806 0.86 29.62 -42.88
C GLU A 806 2.20 29.91 -43.56
N ASN A 807 2.69 28.98 -44.40
CA ASN A 807 3.91 29.16 -45.18
C ASN A 807 3.67 29.81 -46.56
N GLY A 808 2.49 30.40 -46.78
CA GLY A 808 2.22 31.25 -47.94
C GLY A 808 1.95 30.48 -49.22
N PHE A 809 1.17 29.40 -49.16
CA PHE A 809 0.69 28.68 -50.34
C PHE A 809 -0.02 29.63 -51.33
N ASP A 810 0.63 29.90 -52.47
CA ASP A 810 0.10 30.67 -53.60
C ASP A 810 0.77 30.18 -54.90
N MET A 811 0.24 29.07 -55.43
CA MET A 811 0.78 28.41 -56.62
C MET A 811 0.03 28.75 -57.91
N GLN A 812 -1.01 29.61 -57.85
CA GLN A 812 -1.87 29.96 -58.98
C GLN A 812 -2.32 28.74 -59.81
N LEU A 813 -2.78 27.69 -59.11
CA LEU A 813 -3.17 26.43 -59.72
C LEU A 813 -4.45 26.60 -60.54
N GLN A 814 -4.53 25.88 -61.66
CA GLN A 814 -5.70 25.86 -62.52
C GLN A 814 -6.07 24.41 -62.87
N ALA A 815 -7.33 24.05 -62.66
CA ALA A 815 -7.87 22.76 -63.10
C ALA A 815 -7.96 22.70 -64.63
N LYS A 816 -7.69 21.52 -65.21
CA LYS A 816 -7.73 21.31 -66.66
C LYS A 816 -9.13 21.52 -67.26
N ASP A 817 -10.16 21.13 -66.52
CA ASP A 817 -11.57 21.29 -66.85
C ASP A 817 -12.30 21.93 -65.64
N GLU A 818 -13.49 22.53 -65.87
CA GLU A 818 -14.34 23.01 -64.77
C GLU A 818 -14.76 21.82 -63.89
N LEU A 819 -14.27 21.77 -62.65
CA LEU A 819 -14.44 20.65 -61.73
C LEU A 819 -15.36 21.06 -60.57
N THR A 820 -16.43 20.32 -60.34
CA THR A 820 -17.28 20.53 -59.15
C THR A 820 -16.88 19.57 -58.05
N VAL A 821 -16.47 20.10 -56.90
CA VAL A 821 -16.01 19.31 -55.75
C VAL A 821 -16.84 19.61 -54.52
N THR A 822 -16.94 18.65 -53.60
CA THR A 822 -17.49 18.87 -52.25
C THR A 822 -16.47 18.50 -51.19
N PHE A 823 -16.68 18.92 -49.94
CA PHE A 823 -15.74 18.69 -48.85
C PHE A 823 -16.40 17.98 -47.66
N HIS A 824 -15.77 16.90 -47.20
CA HIS A 824 -16.13 16.20 -45.97
C HIS A 824 -15.24 16.66 -44.81
N ASP A 825 -15.84 17.31 -43.82
CA ASP A 825 -15.20 17.73 -42.57
C ASP A 825 -14.86 16.53 -41.65
N PRO A 826 -13.56 16.18 -41.47
CA PRO A 826 -13.20 15.14 -40.51
C PRO A 826 -13.49 15.61 -39.09
N CYS A 827 -14.22 14.81 -38.31
CA CYS A 827 -14.65 15.19 -36.95
C CYS A 827 -13.48 15.56 -36.01
N ARG A 828 -12.30 14.93 -36.17
CA ARG A 828 -11.11 15.24 -35.37
C ARG A 828 -10.46 16.56 -35.76
N LEU A 829 -10.53 16.97 -37.03
CA LEU A 829 -9.97 18.24 -37.50
C LEU A 829 -10.94 19.40 -37.24
N GLY A 830 -12.22 19.19 -37.56
CA GLY A 830 -13.29 20.15 -37.35
C GLY A 830 -13.65 20.31 -35.88
N ARG A 831 -14.43 19.38 -35.30
CA ARG A 831 -15.04 19.58 -33.97
C ARG A 831 -14.04 19.62 -32.82
N GLN A 832 -12.91 18.92 -32.93
CA GLN A 832 -11.93 18.81 -31.84
C GLN A 832 -10.77 19.80 -31.96
N MET A 833 -10.44 20.27 -33.18
CA MET A 833 -9.33 21.19 -33.42
C MET A 833 -9.76 22.54 -34.04
N ASN A 834 -11.04 22.70 -34.37
CA ASN A 834 -11.65 23.91 -34.91
C ASN A 834 -11.03 24.39 -36.23
N ILE A 835 -10.62 23.46 -37.10
CA ILE A 835 -10.07 23.72 -38.43
C ILE A 835 -11.11 23.30 -39.46
N TYR A 836 -11.71 24.29 -40.13
CA TYR A 836 -12.77 24.12 -41.13
C TYR A 836 -12.50 24.92 -42.40
N ASP A 837 -11.96 26.14 -42.25
CA ASP A 837 -11.81 27.08 -43.35
C ASP A 837 -10.51 26.84 -44.14
N GLU A 838 -9.48 26.30 -43.50
CA GLU A 838 -8.16 26.08 -44.07
C GLU A 838 -8.19 25.12 -45.27
N PRO A 839 -8.79 23.91 -45.17
CA PRO A 839 -8.91 23.02 -46.32
C PRO A 839 -9.74 23.65 -47.45
N ARG A 840 -10.84 24.34 -47.11
CA ARG A 840 -11.73 25.01 -48.09
C ARG A 840 -11.03 26.13 -48.85
N SER A 841 -10.22 26.92 -48.14
CA SER A 841 -9.45 28.02 -48.72
C SER A 841 -8.43 27.51 -49.72
N LEU A 842 -7.74 26.40 -49.41
CA LEU A 842 -6.82 25.76 -50.34
C LEU A 842 -7.54 25.24 -51.59
N VAL A 843 -8.66 24.53 -51.42
CA VAL A 843 -9.44 24.01 -52.56
C VAL A 843 -9.98 25.14 -53.44
N SER A 844 -10.51 26.20 -52.83
CA SER A 844 -11.08 27.36 -53.54
C SER A 844 -10.03 28.24 -54.21
N SER A 845 -8.74 28.05 -53.88
CA SER A 845 -7.63 28.79 -54.51
C SER A 845 -7.30 28.28 -55.91
N VAL A 846 -7.77 27.08 -56.28
CA VAL A 846 -7.56 26.49 -57.60
C VAL A 846 -8.57 27.06 -58.60
N GLU A 847 -8.09 27.75 -59.63
CA GLU A 847 -8.94 28.28 -60.69
C GLU A 847 -9.65 27.14 -61.46
N GLY A 848 -10.94 27.30 -61.75
CA GLY A 848 -11.75 26.26 -62.41
C GLY A 848 -12.39 25.26 -61.47
N VAL A 849 -12.16 25.34 -60.16
CA VAL A 849 -12.81 24.50 -59.14
C VAL A 849 -14.02 25.21 -58.55
N ASN A 850 -15.17 24.54 -58.57
CA ASN A 850 -16.41 24.98 -57.92
C ASN A 850 -16.67 24.12 -56.67
N LEU A 851 -16.32 24.64 -55.49
CA LEU A 851 -16.60 23.98 -54.21
C LEU A 851 -18.07 24.17 -53.80
N VAL A 852 -18.79 23.06 -53.65
CA VAL A 852 -20.20 23.01 -53.20
C VAL A 852 -20.30 22.27 -51.88
N GLU A 853 -21.04 22.83 -50.91
CA GLU A 853 -21.21 22.22 -49.60
C GLU A 853 -22.34 21.18 -49.60
N MET A 854 -22.14 20.10 -48.83
CA MET A 854 -23.19 19.15 -48.50
C MET A 854 -24.21 19.76 -47.53
N GLU A 855 -25.37 19.11 -47.39
CA GLU A 855 -26.42 19.54 -46.44
C GLU A 855 -25.84 19.72 -45.03
N HIS A 856 -25.09 18.73 -44.55
CA HIS A 856 -24.40 18.80 -43.26
C HIS A 856 -22.90 19.05 -43.47
N HIS A 857 -22.47 20.28 -43.20
CA HIS A 857 -21.06 20.72 -43.31
C HIS A 857 -20.62 21.50 -42.07
N GLY A 858 -19.32 21.74 -41.95
CA GLY A 858 -18.72 22.41 -40.80
C GLY A 858 -18.95 21.63 -39.50
N GLU A 859 -19.38 22.32 -38.45
CA GLU A 859 -19.65 21.72 -37.13
C GLU A 859 -20.79 20.68 -37.16
N GLU A 860 -21.74 20.82 -38.10
CA GLU A 860 -22.88 19.91 -38.25
C GLU A 860 -22.55 18.68 -39.11
N GLY A 861 -21.33 18.59 -39.67
CA GLY A 861 -20.93 17.49 -40.54
C GLY A 861 -21.07 16.09 -39.91
N LEU A 862 -21.84 15.20 -40.53
CA LEU A 862 -21.90 13.76 -40.17
C LEU A 862 -20.50 13.09 -40.13
N CYS A 863 -20.29 12.22 -39.14
CA CYS A 863 -19.09 11.40 -39.03
C CYS A 863 -19.01 10.37 -40.18
N CYS A 864 -17.80 9.95 -40.57
CA CYS A 864 -17.58 8.82 -41.48
C CYS A 864 -18.04 7.46 -40.92
N GLY A 865 -18.50 7.44 -39.67
CA GLY A 865 -19.14 6.28 -39.03
C GLY A 865 -18.19 5.34 -38.31
N VAL A 866 -16.88 5.54 -38.40
CA VAL A 866 -15.88 4.67 -37.78
C VAL A 866 -15.03 5.47 -36.81
N SER A 867 -14.77 4.89 -35.64
CA SER A 867 -13.86 5.45 -34.64
C SER A 867 -12.87 4.40 -34.19
N SER A 868 -11.59 4.74 -34.13
CA SER A 868 -10.54 3.86 -33.61
C SER A 868 -10.39 2.51 -34.32
N MET A 869 -10.69 2.47 -35.62
CA MET A 869 -10.82 1.21 -36.41
C MET A 869 -11.82 0.22 -35.80
N MET A 870 -12.76 0.73 -34.99
CA MET A 870 -13.84 -0.01 -34.38
C MET A 870 -15.16 0.27 -35.09
N ALA A 871 -16.11 -0.64 -34.92
CA ALA A 871 -17.45 -0.51 -35.48
C ALA A 871 -17.49 -0.42 -37.02
N CYS A 872 -16.51 -0.96 -37.76
CA CYS A 872 -16.63 -1.21 -39.21
C CYS A 872 -17.63 -2.36 -39.47
N ASN A 873 -18.91 -2.10 -39.24
CA ASN A 873 -20.02 -3.05 -39.31
C ASN A 873 -21.21 -2.43 -40.06
N GLU A 874 -22.33 -3.14 -40.14
CA GLU A 874 -23.52 -2.67 -40.86
C GLU A 874 -24.11 -1.38 -40.25
N ASN A 875 -23.90 -1.14 -38.95
CA ASN A 875 -24.41 0.04 -38.28
C ASN A 875 -23.67 1.31 -38.73
N SER A 876 -22.33 1.27 -38.79
CA SER A 876 -21.55 2.41 -39.32
C SER A 876 -21.67 2.59 -40.83
N ARG A 877 -22.05 1.53 -41.55
CA ARG A 877 -22.33 1.60 -42.99
C ARG A 877 -23.47 2.56 -43.30
N ALA A 878 -24.53 2.58 -42.49
CA ALA A 878 -25.67 3.49 -42.69
C ALA A 878 -25.27 4.98 -42.70
N LEU A 879 -24.30 5.37 -41.85
CA LEU A 879 -23.77 6.74 -41.81
C LEU A 879 -23.02 7.11 -43.09
N ARG A 880 -22.23 6.18 -43.63
CA ARG A 880 -21.49 6.39 -44.88
C ARG A 880 -22.43 6.48 -46.07
N LEU A 881 -23.48 5.66 -46.11
CA LEU A 881 -24.52 5.75 -47.15
C LEU A 881 -25.23 7.11 -47.12
N GLN A 882 -25.67 7.57 -45.93
CA GLN A 882 -26.29 8.89 -45.80
C GLN A 882 -25.33 9.99 -46.25
N ARG A 883 -24.04 9.87 -45.94
CA ARG A 883 -23.05 10.83 -46.41
C ARG A 883 -22.91 10.81 -47.94
N PHE A 884 -22.90 9.63 -48.56
CA PHE A 884 -22.86 9.51 -50.02
C PHE A 884 -24.12 10.07 -50.69
N ASP A 885 -25.29 9.93 -50.07
CA ASP A 885 -26.52 10.56 -50.53
C ASP A 885 -26.39 12.10 -50.56
N GLU A 886 -25.74 12.70 -49.56
CA GLU A 886 -25.45 14.14 -49.55
C GLU A 886 -24.47 14.54 -50.65
N VAL A 887 -23.40 13.77 -50.86
CA VAL A 887 -22.45 14.00 -51.96
C VAL A 887 -23.18 14.00 -53.30
N MET A 888 -23.99 12.97 -53.57
CA MET A 888 -24.77 12.87 -54.80
C MET A 888 -25.77 14.03 -54.96
N ALA A 889 -26.37 14.51 -53.87
CA ALA A 889 -27.29 15.64 -53.90
C ALA A 889 -26.61 16.96 -54.29
N THR A 890 -25.30 17.11 -54.05
CA THR A 890 -24.53 18.28 -54.51
C THR A 890 -24.22 18.24 -56.01
N GLY A 891 -24.21 17.04 -56.62
CA GLY A 891 -23.75 16.85 -58.00
C GLY A 891 -22.23 16.99 -58.18
N ALA A 892 -21.45 16.93 -57.11
CA ALA A 892 -19.99 16.96 -57.17
C ALA A 892 -19.42 15.70 -57.83
N GLU A 893 -18.36 15.89 -58.62
CA GLU A 893 -17.61 14.82 -59.30
C GLU A 893 -16.57 14.20 -58.36
N MET A 894 -16.19 14.94 -57.31
CA MET A 894 -15.19 14.54 -56.33
C MET A 894 -15.57 14.99 -54.92
N MET A 895 -15.39 14.09 -53.95
CA MET A 895 -15.45 14.38 -52.53
C MET A 895 -14.03 14.52 -51.97
N LEU A 896 -13.69 15.72 -51.52
CA LEU A 896 -12.43 16.00 -50.85
C LEU A 896 -12.56 15.82 -49.34
N THR A 897 -11.47 15.41 -48.68
CA THR A 897 -11.37 15.41 -47.21
C THR A 897 -9.92 15.68 -46.79
N SER A 898 -9.68 15.81 -45.49
CA SER A 898 -8.36 16.11 -44.91
C SER A 898 -7.99 15.08 -43.83
N CYS A 899 -8.34 13.82 -44.10
CA CYS A 899 -8.05 12.70 -43.22
C CYS A 899 -7.98 11.42 -44.05
N PRO A 900 -6.78 10.81 -44.22
CA PRO A 900 -6.62 9.56 -44.96
C PRO A 900 -7.48 8.42 -44.41
N LYS A 901 -7.76 8.41 -43.11
CA LYS A 901 -8.64 7.39 -42.52
C LYS A 901 -10.10 7.56 -42.93
N CYS A 902 -10.59 8.80 -43.06
CA CYS A 902 -11.90 9.05 -43.65
C CYS A 902 -11.95 8.53 -45.10
N VAL A 903 -10.93 8.83 -45.92
CA VAL A 903 -10.80 8.29 -47.28
C VAL A 903 -10.92 6.77 -47.28
N SER A 904 -10.14 6.08 -46.43
CA SER A 904 -10.16 4.62 -46.33
C SER A 904 -11.56 4.04 -46.05
N HIS A 905 -12.33 4.69 -45.17
CA HIS A 905 -13.65 4.21 -44.77
C HIS A 905 -14.73 4.50 -45.80
N PHE A 906 -14.60 5.59 -46.56
CA PHE A 906 -15.51 5.88 -47.67
C PHE A 906 -15.20 5.02 -48.89
N GLU A 907 -13.93 4.82 -49.25
CA GLU A 907 -13.53 3.91 -50.33
C GLU A 907 -13.93 2.46 -50.03
N CYS A 908 -13.85 2.03 -48.76
CA CYS A 908 -14.38 0.74 -48.33
C CYS A 908 -15.86 0.52 -48.69
N LEU A 909 -16.70 1.57 -48.68
CA LEU A 909 -18.10 1.47 -49.09
C LEU A 909 -18.25 1.33 -50.62
N LYS A 910 -17.31 1.88 -51.41
CA LYS A 910 -17.35 1.77 -52.88
C LYS A 910 -17.04 0.36 -53.39
N PHE A 911 -16.39 -0.49 -52.59
CA PHE A 911 -16.16 -1.91 -52.92
C PHE A 911 -17.45 -2.72 -53.08
N GLU A 912 -18.58 -2.21 -52.59
CA GLU A 912 -19.89 -2.85 -52.84
C GLU A 912 -20.34 -2.72 -54.31
N GLY A 913 -19.69 -1.86 -55.09
CA GLY A 913 -19.91 -1.74 -56.54
C GLY A 913 -21.25 -1.09 -56.91
N ASP A 914 -21.83 -0.25 -56.05
CA ASP A 914 -23.04 0.53 -56.38
C ASP A 914 -22.69 1.60 -57.44
N PRO A 915 -23.25 1.53 -58.66
CA PRO A 915 -22.95 2.48 -59.73
C PRO A 915 -23.35 3.93 -59.42
N ARG A 916 -24.15 4.16 -58.37
CA ARG A 916 -24.53 5.52 -57.94
C ARG A 916 -23.37 6.24 -57.26
N HIS A 917 -22.41 5.52 -56.71
CA HIS A 917 -21.25 6.08 -55.99
C HIS A 917 -20.05 6.32 -56.92
N ASP A 918 -20.31 6.67 -58.18
CA ASP A 918 -19.31 6.92 -59.22
C ASP A 918 -18.78 8.37 -59.16
N PHE A 919 -18.22 8.73 -58.00
CA PHE A 919 -17.48 9.98 -57.78
C PHE A 919 -16.13 9.65 -57.15
N GLU A 920 -15.13 10.49 -57.39
CA GLU A 920 -13.79 10.28 -56.83
C GLU A 920 -13.73 10.73 -55.37
N ILE A 921 -12.96 10.04 -54.53
CA ILE A 921 -12.68 10.47 -53.15
C ILE A 921 -11.19 10.71 -53.03
N LEU A 922 -10.81 11.89 -52.56
CA LEU A 922 -9.40 12.28 -52.50
C LEU A 922 -9.10 13.13 -51.26
N ASP A 923 -7.87 13.06 -50.78
CA ASP A 923 -7.37 14.00 -49.78
C ASP A 923 -7.06 15.36 -50.43
N VAL A 924 -7.27 16.46 -49.70
CA VAL A 924 -6.99 17.83 -50.20
C VAL A 924 -5.52 17.99 -50.63
N VAL A 925 -4.58 17.37 -49.92
CA VAL A 925 -3.14 17.44 -50.25
C VAL A 925 -2.87 16.74 -51.59
N SER A 926 -3.39 15.53 -51.77
CA SER A 926 -3.30 14.80 -53.05
C SER A 926 -3.99 15.55 -54.19
N PHE A 927 -5.15 16.17 -53.94
CA PHE A 927 -5.84 16.99 -54.93
C PHE A 927 -4.97 18.14 -55.43
N LEU A 928 -4.36 18.91 -54.51
CA LEU A 928 -3.49 20.04 -54.86
C LEU A 928 -2.23 19.57 -55.58
N ALA A 929 -1.60 18.49 -55.13
CA ALA A 929 -0.41 17.92 -55.77
C ALA A 929 -0.70 17.50 -57.21
N ARG A 930 -1.86 16.88 -57.48
CA ARG A 930 -2.28 16.56 -58.86
C ARG A 930 -2.41 17.80 -59.74
N GLN A 931 -2.85 18.93 -59.21
CA GLN A 931 -2.90 20.18 -59.98
C GLN A 931 -1.49 20.73 -60.27
N VAL A 932 -0.56 20.60 -59.33
CA VAL A 932 0.86 20.96 -59.55
C VAL A 932 1.48 20.10 -60.64
N GLU A 933 1.27 18.79 -60.59
CA GLU A 933 1.80 17.85 -61.59
C GLU A 933 1.18 18.08 -62.97
N ALA A 934 -0.13 18.35 -63.02
CA ALA A 934 -0.83 18.71 -64.24
C ALA A 934 -0.20 19.96 -64.87
N ALA A 935 0.05 21.01 -64.09
CA ALA A 935 0.69 22.23 -64.54
C ALA A 935 2.14 21.99 -65.04
N ARG A 936 2.93 21.16 -64.35
CA ARG A 936 4.28 20.75 -64.79
C ARG A 936 4.23 20.03 -66.14
N SER A 937 3.30 19.08 -66.30
CA SER A 937 3.15 18.32 -67.55
C SER A 937 2.77 19.20 -68.74
N ASP A 938 1.96 20.23 -68.51
CA ASP A 938 1.56 21.16 -69.58
C ASP A 938 2.71 22.11 -69.95
N TYR A 939 3.59 22.47 -69.01
CA TYR A 939 4.82 23.22 -69.27
C TYR A 939 5.87 22.40 -70.03
N GLU A 940 6.04 21.12 -69.73
CA GLU A 940 6.99 20.23 -70.42
C GLU A 940 6.55 19.86 -71.85
N ASN A 941 5.24 19.92 -72.12
CA ASN A 941 4.65 19.65 -73.44
C ASN A 941 4.45 20.90 -74.32
N ALA A 942 4.67 22.10 -73.78
CA ALA A 942 4.62 23.39 -74.49
C ALA A 942 6.01 23.82 -75.00
#